data_AF-A0A6I5NJF4-F1
#
_entry.id   AF-A0A6I5NJF4-F1
#
_cell.length_a   1.000
_cell.length_b   1.000
_cell.length_c   1.000
_cell.angle_alpha   90.00
_cell.angle_beta   90.00
_cell.angle_gamma   90.00
#
_symmetry.space_group_name_H-M   'P 1'
#
loop_
_entity.id
_entity.type
_entity.pdbx_description
1 polymer ?
#
loop_
_entity_poly.entity_id
_entity_poly.type
_entity_poly.pdbx_seq_one_letter_code
_entity_poly.pdbx_strand_id
1 'polypeptide(L)'
;MSLSPLDLSAPSSAKVNLSQLKQPAIHTLQQIQPHGAMLVLQEPALKVLQVSANSADVFNLPPAEVVGLTLEDLLDPYHADLVKRGLVYDNLELMNPTKLWIRREGDDYGVFDAIFHRSADGFLVIELEPAHTQDNIPFLSFYHLARASINQLEANAVLADFCQVIVQEVRRVTGFDRVMLYRFDHDGHGEVIAEEKLDEMEAYLGLHYPESDIPKPARRMFLSNWIRTIPNAAATPISLFPAENPVSHQPTDLTQSILRSPYVCHQEYLHNMGVGASLTISLMKDNRLWGLIACHHQTPKYVPYELRKACEFLGRVIFAEISTREEAADQAYRIKLAQVQSELIEAMSEADHFIDGLTSSEPNLLDLAAASGAAICFGGQWTTLGQTPTESELDYLVQWLAKTVEGEVYYTNSLPLVYSDAERYKEVASGLLAIPISKRSYVLWFRPEVIQSVNWGGNPNKAYDLQEADGNLRLCPRQSFALWQETVRLKSLPWQPVEVKTALELRKAIVNVVLKQAEELAMLAQDLERSNAELKKFAYVASHDLQEPLHQVANFVQLLELRYDEQLDADGKEFIGFAVDGVSLMQTLIDDVLAYSKVDSQGIEWELVSLETALNQALSNLRGRIAETQANITVDAMPTIVADGTQLMQLFQNLIGNAIKFRKPGVTPQIHVGVERQEEAWQFSIKDNGIGIDPQFFERIFVIFQRLHTRDEYPGSGMGLAICKKIVECHRGQIWVESAVGEGATFYFTVPVGGRDRSHASGRKVQNYFLNRG
;
A
#
# COMPACT_ATOMS: atom_id res chain seq x y z
N MET A 1 20.40 30.71 -47.87
CA MET A 1 21.63 29.95 -47.58
C MET A 1 21.26 28.87 -46.59
N SER A 2 21.41 27.63 -47.04
CA SER A 2 20.95 26.38 -46.45
C SER A 2 21.66 26.04 -45.14
N LEU A 3 20.89 25.78 -44.09
CA LEU A 3 21.35 25.08 -42.88
C LEU A 3 21.42 23.58 -43.18
N SER A 4 22.61 23.00 -42.99
CA SER A 4 22.88 21.57 -43.11
C SER A 4 22.30 20.80 -41.91
N PRO A 5 21.80 19.56 -42.08
CA PRO A 5 21.27 18.76 -40.98
C PRO A 5 22.40 18.25 -40.08
N LEU A 6 22.22 18.37 -38.75
CA LEU A 6 23.07 17.71 -37.77
C LEU A 6 23.00 16.19 -37.92
N ASP A 7 24.17 15.60 -38.04
CA ASP A 7 24.44 14.16 -38.14
C ASP A 7 24.08 13.48 -36.81
N LEU A 8 22.96 12.74 -36.79
CA LEU A 8 22.52 11.87 -35.70
C LEU A 8 23.18 10.49 -35.86
N SER A 9 24.47 10.40 -35.53
CA SER A 9 25.16 9.10 -35.46
C SER A 9 26.30 9.11 -34.45
N ALA A 10 26.02 9.44 -33.19
CA ALA A 10 26.90 9.04 -32.09
C ALA A 10 26.71 7.53 -31.83
N PRO A 11 27.76 6.70 -31.91
CA PRO A 11 27.62 5.28 -31.59
C PRO A 11 27.22 5.13 -30.14
N SER A 12 26.20 4.31 -29.88
CA SER A 12 25.80 3.93 -28.53
C SER A 12 27.03 3.40 -27.79
N SER A 13 27.54 4.16 -26.81
CA SER A 13 28.52 3.63 -25.89
C SER A 13 27.88 2.42 -25.21
N ALA A 14 28.43 1.24 -25.48
CA ALA A 14 28.05 0.04 -24.76
C ALA A 14 28.17 0.36 -23.28
N LYS A 15 27.05 0.31 -22.54
CA LYS A 15 27.07 0.38 -21.07
C LYS A 15 27.90 -0.80 -20.58
N VAL A 16 29.19 -0.57 -20.37
CA VAL A 16 30.09 -1.56 -19.74
C VAL A 16 29.50 -1.84 -18.37
N ASN A 17 29.12 -3.09 -18.13
CA ASN A 17 28.52 -3.48 -16.88
C ASN A 17 29.61 -3.43 -15.79
N LEU A 18 29.57 -2.42 -14.92
CA LEU A 18 30.51 -2.22 -13.81
C LEU A 18 30.71 -3.46 -12.94
N SER A 19 29.70 -4.33 -12.86
CA SER A 19 29.77 -5.61 -12.13
C SER A 19 30.71 -6.65 -12.76
N GLN A 20 31.11 -6.47 -14.02
CA GLN A 20 32.01 -7.38 -14.77
C GLN A 20 33.48 -6.97 -14.71
N LEU A 21 33.81 -5.75 -14.23
CA LEU A 21 35.19 -5.33 -14.01
C LEU A 21 35.74 -5.96 -12.72
N LYS A 22 36.86 -6.68 -12.82
CA LYS A 22 37.58 -7.20 -11.65
C LYS A 22 37.97 -6.04 -10.75
N GLN A 23 37.40 -6.00 -9.54
CA GLN A 23 37.71 -4.97 -8.57
C GLN A 23 39.19 -5.06 -8.15
N PRO A 24 39.92 -3.93 -8.02
CA PRO A 24 41.32 -3.95 -7.67
C PRO A 24 41.53 -4.50 -6.25
N ALA A 25 42.47 -5.43 -6.11
CA ALA A 25 42.87 -6.00 -4.83
C ALA A 25 43.74 -5.01 -4.04
N ILE A 26 43.13 -3.95 -3.51
CA ILE A 26 43.86 -2.85 -2.85
C ILE A 26 44.55 -3.26 -1.54
N HIS A 27 44.18 -4.40 -0.95
CA HIS A 27 44.77 -4.93 0.29
C HIS A 27 46.14 -5.58 0.05
N THR A 28 46.39 -6.11 -1.14
CA THR A 28 47.63 -6.81 -1.50
C THR A 28 48.60 -5.93 -2.30
N LEU A 29 48.40 -4.62 -2.32
CA LEU A 29 49.32 -3.68 -2.95
C LEU A 29 50.71 -3.80 -2.30
N GLN A 30 51.73 -4.10 -3.10
CA GLN A 30 53.11 -4.26 -2.64
C GLN A 30 53.86 -2.93 -2.59
N GLN A 31 53.14 -1.85 -2.28
CA GLN A 31 53.64 -0.50 -2.26
C GLN A 31 53.18 0.21 -1.00
N ILE A 32 54.09 0.97 -0.39
CA ILE A 32 53.85 1.81 0.77
C ILE A 32 54.15 3.28 0.44
N GLN A 33 53.65 4.17 1.30
CA GLN A 33 53.89 5.60 1.25
C GLN A 33 55.31 5.89 1.74
N PRO A 34 56.06 6.78 1.07
CA PRO A 34 57.52 6.88 1.26
C PRO A 34 57.96 7.59 2.54
N HIS A 35 57.03 8.16 3.32
CA HIS A 35 57.36 8.87 4.55
C HIS A 35 57.77 7.95 5.70
N GLY A 36 57.47 6.64 5.61
CA GLY A 36 57.85 5.63 6.59
C GLY A 36 58.49 4.41 5.93
N ALA A 37 58.89 3.45 6.76
CA ALA A 37 59.43 2.16 6.31
C ALA A 37 58.62 1.01 6.91
N MET A 38 58.71 -0.17 6.29
CA MET A 38 57.96 -1.35 6.71
C MET A 38 58.85 -2.59 6.76
N LEU A 39 58.66 -3.41 7.79
CA LEU A 39 59.20 -4.76 7.91
C LEU A 39 58.06 -5.77 8.06
N VAL A 40 58.15 -6.89 7.37
CA VAL A 40 57.28 -8.06 7.58
C VAL A 40 58.14 -9.17 8.15
N LEU A 41 57.76 -9.72 9.31
CA LEU A 41 58.57 -10.65 10.08
C LEU A 41 57.84 -11.96 10.37
N GLN A 42 58.63 -13.02 10.49
CA GLN A 42 58.18 -14.34 10.92
C GLN A 42 58.41 -14.53 12.43
N GLU A 43 57.34 -14.75 13.19
CA GLU A 43 57.41 -15.14 14.60
C GLU A 43 57.75 -16.64 14.75
N PRO A 44 58.40 -17.07 15.86
CA PRO A 44 58.86 -16.27 17.00
C PRO A 44 60.29 -15.71 16.82
N ALA A 45 61.01 -16.12 15.78
CA ALA A 45 62.41 -15.72 15.57
C ALA A 45 62.58 -14.25 15.15
N LEU A 46 61.49 -13.56 14.81
CA LEU A 46 61.47 -12.21 14.27
C LEU A 46 62.41 -12.05 13.07
N LYS A 47 62.36 -13.05 12.18
CA LYS A 47 63.14 -13.04 10.93
C LYS A 47 62.44 -12.16 9.91
N VAL A 48 63.15 -11.21 9.31
CA VAL A 48 62.63 -10.33 8.28
C VAL A 48 62.41 -11.12 6.99
N LEU A 49 61.15 -11.16 6.56
CA LEU A 49 60.69 -11.79 5.33
C LEU A 49 60.60 -10.80 4.18
N GLN A 50 60.14 -9.58 4.45
CA GLN A 50 60.07 -8.49 3.49
C GLN A 50 60.42 -7.17 4.16
N VAL A 51 60.95 -6.23 3.38
CA VAL A 51 61.25 -4.86 3.80
C VAL A 51 60.91 -3.87 2.70
N SER A 52 60.58 -2.64 3.05
CA SER A 52 60.41 -1.56 2.06
C SER A 52 61.73 -1.16 1.40
N ALA A 53 61.63 -0.68 0.15
CA ALA A 53 62.79 -0.31 -0.68
C ALA A 53 63.65 0.82 -0.08
N ASN A 54 63.07 1.66 0.78
CA ASN A 54 63.78 2.72 1.51
C ASN A 54 64.49 2.22 2.80
N SER A 55 64.70 0.92 2.96
CA SER A 55 65.45 0.37 4.10
C SER A 55 66.86 0.92 4.23
N ALA A 56 67.50 1.28 3.11
CA ALA A 56 68.82 1.91 3.14
C ALA A 56 68.80 3.23 3.92
N ASP A 57 67.71 4.01 3.83
CA ASP A 57 67.58 5.30 4.53
C ASP A 57 67.30 5.14 6.04
N VAL A 58 66.85 3.95 6.46
CA VAL A 58 66.46 3.64 7.83
C VAL A 58 67.51 2.83 8.57
N PHE A 59 68.01 1.76 7.96
CA PHE A 59 68.93 0.79 8.55
C PHE A 59 70.35 0.85 7.97
N ASN A 60 70.61 1.72 6.99
CA ASN A 60 71.88 1.79 6.26
C ASN A 60 72.27 0.47 5.57
N LEU A 61 71.27 -0.33 5.19
CA LEU A 61 71.42 -1.61 4.50
C LEU A 61 70.45 -1.69 3.33
N PRO A 62 70.88 -2.20 2.16
CA PRO A 62 69.98 -2.40 1.03
C PRO A 62 68.96 -3.51 1.32
N PRO A 63 67.76 -3.48 0.70
CA PRO A 63 66.69 -4.44 0.99
C PRO A 63 67.10 -5.92 0.94
N ALA A 64 67.98 -6.28 0.01
CA ALA A 64 68.45 -7.66 -0.17
C ALA A 64 69.33 -8.17 0.98
N GLU A 65 70.01 -7.27 1.69
CA GLU A 65 70.84 -7.62 2.85
C GLU A 65 70.02 -7.65 4.14
N VAL A 66 68.93 -6.89 4.21
CA VAL A 66 68.02 -6.88 5.36
C VAL A 66 67.15 -8.14 5.41
N VAL A 67 66.69 -8.62 4.25
CA VAL A 67 65.86 -9.84 4.18
C VAL A 67 66.66 -11.05 4.65
N GLY A 68 66.09 -11.79 5.59
CA GLY A 68 66.71 -12.96 6.20
C GLY A 68 67.42 -12.69 7.53
N LEU A 69 67.72 -11.43 7.86
CA LEU A 69 68.19 -11.03 9.18
C LEU A 69 67.08 -11.12 10.23
N THR A 70 67.46 -11.13 11.49
CA THR A 70 66.53 -11.02 12.62
C THR A 70 66.39 -9.57 13.06
N LEU A 71 65.33 -9.25 13.80
CA LEU A 71 65.14 -7.90 14.36
C LEU A 71 66.30 -7.48 15.28
N GLU A 72 66.97 -8.42 15.94
CA GLU A 72 68.16 -8.17 16.79
C GLU A 72 69.39 -7.77 15.99
N ASP A 73 69.49 -8.16 14.72
CA ASP A 73 70.59 -7.75 13.84
C ASP A 73 70.41 -6.30 13.36
N LEU A 74 69.17 -5.78 13.40
CA LEU A 74 68.80 -4.45 12.88
C LEU A 74 68.66 -3.37 13.95
N LEU A 75 68.34 -3.77 15.19
CA LEU A 75 68.08 -2.84 16.31
C LEU A 75 69.11 -3.02 17.41
N ASP A 76 69.38 -1.95 18.16
CA ASP A 76 70.16 -2.06 19.39
C ASP A 76 69.50 -3.05 20.38
N PRO A 77 70.29 -3.79 21.20
CA PRO A 77 69.77 -4.85 22.07
C PRO A 77 68.63 -4.41 23.01
N TYR A 78 68.68 -3.16 23.49
CA TYR A 78 67.63 -2.57 24.32
C TYR A 78 66.29 -2.49 23.58
N HIS A 79 66.29 -2.03 22.32
CA HIS A 79 65.09 -1.89 21.51
C HIS A 79 64.56 -3.23 21.02
N ALA A 80 65.43 -4.16 20.64
CA ALA A 80 65.01 -5.50 20.27
C ALA A 80 64.32 -6.22 21.45
N ASP A 81 64.87 -6.12 22.66
CA ASP A 81 64.26 -6.66 23.88
C ASP A 81 62.93 -5.96 24.23
N LEU A 82 62.85 -4.64 24.04
CA LEU A 82 61.61 -3.88 24.24
C LEU A 82 60.48 -4.40 23.33
N VAL A 83 60.76 -4.62 22.05
CA VAL A 83 59.78 -5.20 21.10
C VAL A 83 59.42 -6.62 21.52
N LYS A 84 60.41 -7.48 21.81
CA LYS A 84 60.15 -8.87 22.25
C LYS A 84 59.27 -8.95 23.49
N ARG A 85 59.50 -8.08 24.49
CA ARG A 85 58.65 -7.99 25.68
C ARG A 85 57.23 -7.52 25.36
N GLY A 86 57.07 -6.58 24.44
CA GLY A 86 55.75 -6.12 23.99
C GLY A 86 54.95 -7.23 23.30
N LEU A 87 55.61 -8.06 22.48
CA LEU A 87 54.99 -9.18 21.75
C LEU A 87 54.50 -10.32 22.65
N VAL A 88 54.95 -10.40 23.91
CA VAL A 88 54.44 -11.39 24.89
C VAL A 88 52.97 -11.14 25.22
N TYR A 89 52.51 -9.89 25.10
CA TYR A 89 51.10 -9.55 25.24
C TYR A 89 50.38 -9.80 23.92
N ASP A 90 49.26 -10.54 23.94
CA ASP A 90 48.49 -10.81 22.72
C ASP A 90 47.92 -9.53 22.07
N ASN A 91 47.73 -8.47 22.86
CA ASN A 91 47.20 -7.19 22.37
C ASN A 91 48.32 -6.19 22.01
N LEU A 92 48.67 -6.14 20.73
CA LEU A 92 49.67 -5.22 20.17
C LEU A 92 49.27 -3.73 20.25
N GLU A 93 47.99 -3.40 20.47
CA GLU A 93 47.58 -1.99 20.59
C GLU A 93 48.20 -1.32 21.81
N LEU A 94 48.49 -2.07 22.88
CA LEU A 94 49.07 -1.54 24.12
C LEU A 94 50.53 -1.09 23.95
N MET A 95 51.22 -1.58 22.92
CA MET A 95 52.60 -1.19 22.61
C MET A 95 52.68 -0.16 21.47
N ASN A 96 51.55 0.21 20.86
CA ASN A 96 51.52 1.16 19.75
C ASN A 96 51.28 2.60 20.24
N PRO A 97 52.16 3.58 19.95
CA PRO A 97 53.43 3.44 19.25
C PRO A 97 54.59 3.15 20.23
N THR A 98 55.60 2.40 19.78
CA THR A 98 56.86 2.26 20.54
C THR A 98 57.93 3.13 19.89
N LYS A 99 58.62 3.97 20.68
CA LYS A 99 59.77 4.74 20.18
C LYS A 99 60.98 3.83 19.96
N LEU A 100 61.49 3.77 18.74
CA LEU A 100 62.72 3.05 18.39
C LEU A 100 63.79 4.03 17.92
N TRP A 101 64.99 3.92 18.49
CA TRP A 101 66.19 4.59 18.00
C TRP A 101 66.95 3.62 17.11
N ILE A 102 67.09 3.98 15.83
CA ILE A 102 67.76 3.17 14.82
C ILE A 102 69.01 3.90 14.38
N ARG A 103 70.17 3.25 14.55
CA ARG A 103 71.46 3.82 14.18
C ARG A 103 71.58 3.91 12.67
N ARG A 104 71.96 5.08 12.14
CA ARG A 104 72.18 5.30 10.71
C ARG A 104 73.66 5.20 10.37
N GLU A 105 74.47 6.11 10.89
CA GLU A 105 75.91 6.16 10.68
C GLU A 105 76.62 6.71 11.93
N GLY A 106 77.66 6.02 12.42
CA GLY A 106 78.36 6.43 13.64
C GLY A 106 77.44 6.51 14.85
N ASP A 107 77.43 7.67 15.52
CA ASP A 107 76.56 7.98 16.67
C ASP A 107 75.24 8.70 16.27
N ASP A 108 74.90 8.75 14.96
CA ASP A 108 73.63 9.32 14.49
C ASP A 108 72.48 8.30 14.56
N TYR A 109 71.35 8.73 15.13
CA TYR A 109 70.15 7.89 15.32
C TYR A 109 68.92 8.56 14.71
N GLY A 110 68.21 7.81 13.87
CA GLY A 110 66.84 8.13 13.51
C GLY A 110 65.90 7.71 14.65
N VAL A 111 64.99 8.59 15.05
CA VAL A 111 63.92 8.26 16.00
C VAL A 111 62.64 7.96 15.23
N PHE A 112 62.04 6.81 15.49
CA PHE A 112 60.83 6.35 14.82
C PHE A 112 59.74 5.99 15.82
N ASP A 113 58.50 6.26 15.44
CA ASP A 113 57.31 5.64 16.02
C ASP A 113 57.06 4.31 15.31
N ALA A 114 57.26 3.21 16.03
CA ALA A 114 57.01 1.87 15.55
C ALA A 114 55.59 1.42 15.89
N ILE A 115 54.86 0.99 14.86
CA ILE A 115 53.48 0.52 14.95
C ILE A 115 53.44 -0.93 14.50
N PHE A 116 52.89 -1.78 15.36
CA PHE A 116 52.87 -3.22 15.24
C PHE A 116 51.46 -3.72 14.96
N HIS A 117 51.31 -4.59 13.97
CA HIS A 117 50.07 -5.31 13.72
C HIS A 117 50.37 -6.68 13.10
N ARG A 118 49.39 -7.59 13.10
CA ARG A 118 49.50 -8.88 12.42
C ARG A 118 48.64 -8.86 11.17
N SER A 119 49.24 -9.19 10.04
CA SER A 119 48.51 -9.40 8.77
C SER A 119 47.49 -10.54 8.92
N ALA A 120 46.54 -10.63 7.99
CA ALA A 120 45.53 -11.70 7.98
C ALA A 120 46.18 -13.11 7.93
N ASP A 121 47.36 -13.21 7.32
CA ASP A 121 48.14 -14.45 7.21
C ASP A 121 48.98 -14.77 8.46
N GLY A 122 48.90 -13.93 9.50
CA GLY A 122 49.58 -14.12 10.79
C GLY A 122 51.02 -13.62 10.86
N PHE A 123 51.54 -12.95 9.82
CA PHE A 123 52.87 -12.33 9.88
C PHE A 123 52.83 -11.01 10.66
N LEU A 124 53.87 -10.77 11.47
CA LEU A 124 54.07 -9.51 12.18
C LEU A 124 54.52 -8.43 11.20
N VAL A 125 53.84 -7.31 11.17
CA VAL A 125 54.19 -6.12 10.38
C VAL A 125 54.60 -5.01 11.33
N ILE A 126 55.77 -4.42 11.10
CA ILE A 126 56.27 -3.24 11.80
C ILE A 126 56.31 -2.09 10.81
N GLU A 127 55.57 -1.03 11.12
CA GLU A 127 55.59 0.23 10.38
C GLU A 127 56.39 1.27 11.18
N LEU A 128 57.38 1.88 10.55
CA LEU A 128 58.27 2.87 11.15
C LEU A 128 57.97 4.23 10.54
N GLU A 129 57.40 5.14 11.34
CA GLU A 129 57.17 6.53 10.96
C GLU A 129 58.19 7.43 11.68
N PRO A 130 58.79 8.44 11.01
CA PRO A 130 59.67 9.39 11.67
C PRO A 130 58.98 10.06 12.86
N ALA A 131 59.62 10.01 14.02
CA ALA A 131 59.08 10.65 15.21
C ALA A 131 59.27 12.18 15.11
N HIS A 132 58.17 12.90 14.93
CA HIS A 132 58.17 14.36 15.01
C HIS A 132 57.98 14.81 16.46
N THR A 133 58.90 15.60 17.00
CA THR A 133 58.72 16.32 18.26
C THR A 133 57.80 17.52 18.01
N GLN A 134 56.49 17.31 18.05
CA GLN A 134 55.52 18.41 18.17
C GLN A 134 54.88 18.39 19.56
N ASP A 135 54.56 19.58 20.06
CA ASP A 135 53.89 19.79 21.34
C ASP A 135 52.70 18.86 21.49
N ASN A 136 52.64 18.15 22.62
CA ASN A 136 51.51 17.31 22.99
C ASN A 136 50.22 18.13 22.87
N ILE A 137 49.41 17.87 21.83
CA ILE A 137 48.00 18.27 21.87
C ILE A 137 47.38 17.34 22.93
N PRO A 138 46.98 17.84 24.12
CA PRO A 138 46.49 16.95 25.15
C PRO A 138 45.11 16.46 24.68
N PHE A 139 45.04 15.20 24.29
CA PHE A 139 43.80 14.49 23.90
C PHE A 139 42.60 14.84 24.79
N LEU A 140 42.84 14.92 26.11
CA LEU A 140 41.83 15.27 27.11
C LEU A 140 41.26 16.69 26.91
N SER A 141 42.10 17.68 26.62
CA SER A 141 41.65 19.06 26.36
C SER A 141 40.71 19.11 25.16
N PHE A 142 40.99 18.32 24.12
CA PHE A 142 40.13 18.25 22.96
C PHE A 142 38.82 17.52 23.23
N TYR A 143 38.85 16.36 23.88
CA TYR A 143 37.63 15.63 24.24
C TYR A 143 36.67 16.53 25.04
N HIS A 144 37.21 17.30 26.00
CA HIS A 144 36.41 18.26 26.77
C HIS A 144 35.84 19.38 25.90
N LEU A 145 36.59 19.91 24.93
CA LEU A 145 36.09 20.92 23.98
C LEU A 145 34.94 20.38 23.13
N ALA A 146 35.14 19.24 22.46
CA ALA A 146 34.12 18.64 21.61
C ALA A 146 32.86 18.29 22.41
N ARG A 147 33.01 17.70 23.60
CA ARG A 147 31.88 17.37 24.47
C ARG A 147 31.19 18.62 25.02
N ALA A 148 31.92 19.68 25.33
CA ALA A 148 31.32 20.94 25.77
C ALA A 148 30.51 21.59 24.65
N SER A 149 31.04 21.65 23.42
CA SER A 149 30.32 22.16 22.24
C SER A 149 29.05 21.34 21.97
N ILE A 150 29.14 20.02 22.11
CA ILE A 150 27.99 19.10 21.99
C ILE A 150 26.93 19.35 23.07
N ASN A 151 27.35 19.50 24.33
CA ASN A 151 26.43 19.70 25.46
C ASN A 151 25.79 21.10 25.47
N GLN A 152 26.40 22.08 24.79
CA GLN A 152 25.83 23.41 24.61
C GLN A 152 24.70 23.44 23.58
N LEU A 153 24.58 22.42 22.73
CA LEU A 153 23.43 22.30 21.84
C LEU A 153 22.17 22.05 22.67
N GLU A 154 21.13 22.82 22.39
CA GLU A 154 19.82 22.63 23.02
C GLU A 154 19.31 21.21 22.77
N ALA A 155 18.46 20.70 23.67
CA ALA A 155 17.84 19.38 23.52
C ALA A 155 17.03 19.23 22.20
N ASN A 156 16.61 20.35 21.60
CA ASN A 156 15.85 20.41 20.34
C ASN A 156 16.73 20.66 19.10
N ALA A 157 18.05 20.67 19.22
CA ALA A 157 18.94 20.88 18.08
C ALA A 157 18.73 19.80 17.00
N VAL A 158 18.67 20.22 15.73
CA VAL A 158 18.46 19.30 14.61
C VAL A 158 19.77 18.56 14.34
N LEU A 159 19.70 17.34 13.80
CA LEU A 159 20.88 16.52 13.51
C LEU A 159 21.96 17.29 12.70
N ALA A 160 21.54 18.20 11.82
CA ALA A 160 22.44 19.04 11.02
C ALA A 160 23.35 19.94 11.88
N ASP A 161 22.82 20.54 12.96
CA ASP A 161 23.60 21.41 13.86
C ASP A 161 24.70 20.62 14.56
N PHE A 162 24.38 19.39 14.97
CA PHE A 162 25.34 18.47 15.56
C PHE A 162 26.45 18.09 14.57
N CYS A 163 26.05 17.73 13.35
CA CYS A 163 26.97 17.43 12.25
C CYS A 163 27.94 18.58 11.99
N GLN A 164 27.46 19.83 12.05
CA GLN A 164 28.29 21.01 11.84
C GLN A 164 29.32 21.24 12.96
N VAL A 165 28.92 21.07 14.22
CA VAL A 165 29.84 21.20 15.37
C VAL A 165 30.99 20.19 15.29
N ILE A 166 30.72 18.97 14.81
CA ILE A 166 31.74 17.93 14.66
C ILE A 166 32.83 18.35 13.68
N VAL A 167 32.44 18.77 12.47
CA VAL A 167 33.41 19.13 11.43
C VAL A 167 34.24 20.34 11.86
N GLN A 168 33.66 21.27 12.63
CA GLN A 168 34.34 22.42 13.23
C GLN A 168 35.42 21.99 14.24
N GLU A 169 35.07 21.13 15.18
CA GLU A 169 36.02 20.67 16.21
C GLU A 169 37.12 19.80 15.60
N VAL A 170 36.77 18.89 14.68
CA VAL A 170 37.77 18.07 13.97
C VAL A 170 38.73 18.95 13.16
N ARG A 171 38.23 19.97 12.46
CA ARG A 171 39.11 20.91 11.73
C ARG A 171 40.01 21.69 12.69
N ARG A 172 39.47 22.19 13.80
CA ARG A 172 40.23 22.95 14.81
C ARG A 172 41.42 22.15 15.34
N VAL A 173 41.25 20.85 15.58
CA VAL A 173 42.34 20.02 16.14
C VAL A 173 43.27 19.42 15.12
N THR A 174 42.74 19.00 13.98
CA THR A 174 43.59 18.41 12.94
C THR A 174 44.32 19.50 12.13
N GLY A 175 43.77 20.71 12.07
CA GLY A 175 44.29 21.82 11.28
C GLY A 175 44.28 21.55 9.78
N PHE A 176 43.36 20.71 9.30
CA PHE A 176 43.11 20.53 7.87
C PHE A 176 42.37 21.75 7.30
N ASP A 177 42.48 21.96 5.98
CA ASP A 177 41.86 23.13 5.35
C ASP A 177 40.35 22.95 5.24
N ARG A 178 39.93 21.71 4.97
CA ARG A 178 38.54 21.28 4.86
C ARG A 178 38.30 20.00 5.66
N VAL A 179 37.18 19.93 6.36
CA VAL A 179 36.65 18.73 7.01
C VAL A 179 35.19 18.58 6.64
N MET A 180 34.82 17.37 6.20
CA MET A 180 33.48 17.04 5.74
C MET A 180 32.95 15.85 6.50
N LEU A 181 31.65 15.85 6.78
CA LEU A 181 30.91 14.67 7.19
C LEU A 181 30.19 14.11 5.96
N TYR A 182 30.61 12.91 5.55
CA TYR A 182 30.13 12.22 4.36
C TYR A 182 29.27 11.03 4.77
N ARG A 183 27.99 11.01 4.40
CA ARG A 183 27.03 9.95 4.74
C ARG A 183 26.78 9.07 3.53
N PHE A 184 26.78 7.74 3.71
CA PHE A 184 26.35 6.81 2.66
C PHE A 184 24.84 6.63 2.68
N ASP A 185 24.23 6.52 1.50
CA ASP A 185 22.84 6.10 1.33
C ASP A 185 22.73 4.57 1.15
N HIS A 186 21.49 4.10 0.96
CA HIS A 186 21.20 2.68 0.77
C HIS A 186 21.80 2.06 -0.50
N ASP A 187 21.98 2.85 -1.57
CA ASP A 187 22.57 2.43 -2.84
C ASP A 187 24.10 2.51 -2.81
N GLY A 188 24.67 3.11 -1.76
CA GLY A 188 26.10 3.30 -1.54
C GLY A 188 26.65 4.57 -2.18
N HIS A 189 25.79 5.44 -2.74
CA HIS A 189 26.15 6.82 -3.01
C HIS A 189 26.41 7.53 -1.68
N GLY A 190 27.04 8.71 -1.73
CA GLY A 190 27.15 9.48 -0.51
C GLY A 190 27.05 10.97 -0.70
N GLU A 191 26.75 11.63 0.42
CA GLU A 191 26.36 13.02 0.50
C GLU A 191 27.19 13.71 1.58
N VAL A 192 27.67 14.92 1.30
CA VAL A 192 28.30 15.77 2.31
C VAL A 192 27.20 16.50 3.10
N ILE A 193 26.95 16.05 4.33
CA ILE A 193 25.87 16.58 5.18
C ILE A 193 26.31 17.68 6.15
N ALA A 194 27.61 17.83 6.35
CA ALA A 194 28.21 18.96 7.07
C ALA A 194 29.62 19.22 6.55
N GLU A 195 30.05 20.48 6.62
CA GLU A 195 31.34 20.91 6.11
C GLU A 195 31.88 22.11 6.88
N GLU A 196 33.16 22.05 7.23
CA GLU A 196 33.93 23.19 7.69
C GLU A 196 35.16 23.34 6.79
N LYS A 197 35.42 24.55 6.28
CA LYS A 197 36.50 24.80 5.31
C LYS A 197 37.12 26.18 5.50
N LEU A 198 38.23 26.44 4.83
CA LEU A 198 38.70 27.81 4.59
C LEU A 198 37.71 28.58 3.70
N ASP A 199 37.63 29.90 3.90
CA ASP A 199 36.62 30.74 3.25
C ASP A 199 36.79 30.75 1.73
N GLU A 200 38.03 30.78 1.25
CA GLU A 200 38.43 30.83 -0.16
C GLU A 200 38.19 29.53 -0.94
N MET A 201 37.92 28.41 -0.26
CA MET A 201 37.69 27.12 -0.91
C MET A 201 36.24 26.98 -1.41
N GLU A 202 36.00 26.28 -2.51
CA GLU A 202 34.64 25.98 -2.97
C GLU A 202 33.89 25.10 -1.94
N ALA A 203 32.58 25.26 -1.79
CA ALA A 203 31.80 24.44 -0.85
C ALA A 203 31.42 23.09 -1.47
N TYR A 204 31.55 22.00 -0.70
CA TYR A 204 31.04 20.67 -1.07
C TYR A 204 29.81 20.26 -0.27
N LEU A 205 29.35 21.08 0.68
CA LEU A 205 28.11 20.84 1.43
C LEU A 205 26.91 20.59 0.49
N GLY A 206 26.16 19.53 0.74
CA GLY A 206 25.00 19.09 -0.04
C GLY A 206 25.34 18.37 -1.35
N LEU A 207 26.63 18.20 -1.66
CA LEU A 207 27.04 17.49 -2.87
C LEU A 207 26.93 15.97 -2.70
N HIS A 208 26.42 15.34 -3.75
CA HIS A 208 26.27 13.91 -3.90
C HIS A 208 27.40 13.34 -4.76
N TYR A 209 27.83 12.13 -4.42
CA TYR A 209 28.96 11.45 -5.02
C TYR A 209 28.56 10.00 -5.31
N PRO A 210 28.88 9.48 -6.51
CA PRO A 210 28.45 8.15 -6.91
C PRO A 210 29.16 7.05 -6.09
N GLU A 211 28.53 5.88 -5.99
CA GLU A 211 29.05 4.71 -5.28
C GLU A 211 30.45 4.29 -5.76
N SER A 212 30.75 4.60 -7.02
CA SER A 212 32.03 4.32 -7.67
C SER A 212 33.20 5.14 -7.13
N ASP A 213 32.97 6.30 -6.52
CA ASP A 213 34.05 7.15 -5.98
C ASP A 213 34.75 6.48 -4.80
N ILE A 214 33.99 5.74 -4.00
CA ILE A 214 34.49 4.94 -2.89
C ILE A 214 34.00 3.51 -3.10
N PRO A 215 34.65 2.69 -3.94
CA PRO A 215 34.13 1.39 -4.36
C PRO A 215 34.09 0.38 -3.21
N LYS A 216 33.32 -0.70 -3.35
CA LYS A 216 33.14 -1.76 -2.33
C LYS A 216 34.44 -2.25 -1.65
N PRO A 217 35.58 -2.46 -2.35
CA PRO A 217 36.84 -2.84 -1.68
C PRO A 217 37.35 -1.77 -0.74
N ALA A 218 37.25 -0.49 -1.12
CA ALA A 218 37.64 0.63 -0.27
C ALA A 218 36.74 0.75 0.96
N ARG A 219 35.42 0.61 0.78
CA ARG A 219 34.47 0.57 1.92
C ARG A 219 34.76 -0.58 2.88
N ARG A 220 35.15 -1.76 2.36
CA ARG A 220 35.57 -2.90 3.18
C ARG A 220 36.84 -2.61 3.99
N MET A 221 37.82 -1.92 3.41
CA MET A 221 39.02 -1.50 4.16
C MET A 221 38.65 -0.64 5.37
N PHE A 222 37.70 0.28 5.22
CA PHE A 222 37.24 1.14 6.32
C PHE A 222 36.56 0.38 7.47
N LEU A 223 36.03 -0.83 7.20
CA LEU A 223 35.50 -1.71 8.27
C LEU A 223 36.62 -2.30 9.13
N SER A 224 37.77 -2.59 8.52
CA SER A 224 38.92 -3.26 9.18
C SER A 224 39.94 -2.26 9.73
N ASN A 225 40.09 -1.10 9.09
CA ASN A 225 40.97 -0.02 9.52
C ASN A 225 40.19 1.30 9.50
N TRP A 226 39.85 1.78 10.68
CA TRP A 226 38.90 2.89 10.84
C TRP A 226 39.51 4.24 10.52
N ILE A 227 40.84 4.31 10.35
CA ILE A 227 41.52 5.53 9.98
C ILE A 227 42.44 5.33 8.79
N ARG A 228 42.39 6.28 7.86
CA ARG A 228 43.25 6.28 6.68
C ARG A 228 43.90 7.63 6.51
N THR A 229 45.22 7.65 6.34
CA THR A 229 45.97 8.90 6.11
C THR A 229 46.81 8.81 4.85
N ILE A 230 46.85 9.91 4.12
CA ILE A 230 47.70 10.15 2.97
C ILE A 230 48.37 11.51 3.19
N PRO A 231 49.55 11.58 3.83
CA PRO A 231 50.18 12.84 4.19
C PRO A 231 50.72 13.60 2.98
N ASN A 232 50.95 12.93 1.86
CA ASN A 232 51.35 13.55 0.60
C ASN A 232 50.79 12.75 -0.58
N ALA A 233 49.76 13.28 -1.24
CA ALA A 233 49.11 12.63 -2.38
C ALA A 233 50.00 12.57 -3.64
N ALA A 234 50.97 13.49 -3.76
CA ALA A 234 51.91 13.56 -4.89
C ALA A 234 53.18 12.70 -4.68
N ALA A 235 53.28 12.01 -3.54
CA ALA A 235 54.47 11.22 -3.23
C ALA A 235 54.55 9.94 -4.08
N THR A 236 55.74 9.65 -4.59
CA THR A 236 56.01 8.40 -5.33
C THR A 236 56.00 7.22 -4.35
N PRO A 237 55.16 6.19 -4.59
CA PRO A 237 55.13 5.02 -3.73
C PRO A 237 56.41 4.20 -3.84
N ILE A 238 56.77 3.52 -2.75
CA ILE A 238 57.94 2.64 -2.67
C ILE A 238 57.50 1.18 -2.51
N SER A 239 58.20 0.26 -3.18
CA SER A 239 57.82 -1.15 -3.19
C SER A 239 58.35 -1.92 -1.98
N LEU A 240 57.65 -3.00 -1.61
CA LEU A 240 58.18 -4.04 -0.74
C LEU A 240 59.11 -4.98 -1.50
N PHE A 241 60.18 -5.43 -0.85
CA PHE A 241 61.16 -6.36 -1.37
C PHE A 241 61.34 -7.56 -0.42
N PRO A 242 61.31 -8.81 -0.93
CA PRO A 242 60.78 -9.18 -2.25
C PRO A 242 59.29 -8.83 -2.38
N ALA A 243 58.76 -8.81 -3.60
CA ALA A 243 57.36 -8.42 -3.85
C ALA A 243 56.34 -9.44 -3.29
N GLU A 244 56.70 -10.72 -3.26
CA GLU A 244 55.90 -11.77 -2.61
C GLU A 244 56.55 -12.17 -1.30
N ASN A 245 55.72 -12.51 -0.32
CA ASN A 245 56.20 -13.04 0.95
C ASN A 245 56.90 -14.39 0.71
N PRO A 246 58.17 -14.55 1.12
CA PRO A 246 58.94 -15.77 0.88
C PRO A 246 58.36 -17.06 1.47
N VAL A 247 57.47 -16.95 2.46
CA VAL A 247 56.86 -18.10 3.15
C VAL A 247 55.50 -18.45 2.56
N SER A 248 54.61 -17.46 2.36
CA SER A 248 53.28 -17.72 1.80
C SER A 248 53.25 -17.78 0.27
N HIS A 249 54.32 -17.32 -0.40
CA HIS A 249 54.38 -17.16 -1.85
C HIS A 249 53.23 -16.31 -2.42
N GLN A 250 52.75 -15.38 -1.60
CA GLN A 250 51.69 -14.45 -1.97
C GLN A 250 52.06 -13.03 -1.52
N PRO A 251 51.49 -12.00 -2.17
CA PRO A 251 51.50 -10.62 -1.68
C PRO A 251 51.01 -10.56 -0.22
N THR A 252 51.78 -9.96 0.70
CA THR A 252 51.33 -9.77 2.09
C THR A 252 50.09 -8.88 2.16
N ASP A 253 49.10 -9.28 2.97
CA ASP A 253 47.91 -8.47 3.23
C ASP A 253 48.24 -7.23 4.09
N LEU A 254 48.03 -6.05 3.51
CA LEU A 254 48.26 -4.74 4.11
C LEU A 254 46.94 -4.02 4.49
N THR A 255 45.87 -4.76 4.81
CA THR A 255 44.57 -4.18 5.19
C THR A 255 44.68 -3.28 6.42
N GLN A 256 45.43 -3.71 7.44
CA GLN A 256 45.63 -2.96 8.69
C GLN A 256 46.75 -1.92 8.62
N SER A 257 47.50 -1.89 7.51
CA SER A 257 48.65 -1.01 7.32
C SER A 257 48.24 0.45 7.14
N ILE A 258 48.87 1.34 7.89
CA ILE A 258 48.74 2.80 7.75
C ILE A 258 49.60 3.25 6.56
N LEU A 259 50.80 2.70 6.43
CA LEU A 259 51.75 3.06 5.39
C LEU A 259 51.38 2.53 4.01
N ARG A 260 50.45 1.59 3.86
CA ARG A 260 50.03 1.07 2.55
C ARG A 260 49.78 2.22 1.57
N SER A 261 50.22 2.11 0.33
CA SER A 261 50.01 3.15 -0.67
C SER A 261 48.53 3.25 -1.07
N PRO A 262 47.98 4.46 -1.30
CA PRO A 262 46.72 4.57 -2.01
C PRO A 262 46.81 3.94 -3.40
N TYR A 263 45.68 3.41 -3.89
CA TYR A 263 45.59 2.93 -5.26
C TYR A 263 45.74 4.10 -6.24
N VAL A 264 46.42 3.89 -7.36
CA VAL A 264 46.82 4.97 -8.29
C VAL A 264 45.62 5.80 -8.78
N CYS A 265 44.47 5.16 -9.03
CA CYS A 265 43.22 5.86 -9.38
C CYS A 265 42.78 6.86 -8.30
N HIS A 266 42.98 6.56 -7.02
CA HIS A 266 42.62 7.47 -5.93
C HIS A 266 43.64 8.61 -5.79
N GLN A 267 44.93 8.38 -6.09
CA GLN A 267 45.92 9.46 -6.12
C GLN A 267 45.58 10.49 -7.19
N GLU A 268 45.22 10.03 -8.39
CA GLU A 268 44.77 10.89 -9.48
C GLU A 268 43.47 11.62 -9.12
N TYR A 269 42.54 10.96 -8.41
CA TYR A 269 41.32 11.59 -7.90
C TYR A 269 41.63 12.76 -6.95
N LEU A 270 42.53 12.55 -5.98
CA LEU A 270 42.95 13.59 -5.04
C LEU A 270 43.67 14.74 -5.77
N HIS A 271 44.50 14.43 -6.77
CA HIS A 271 45.16 15.43 -7.60
C HIS A 271 44.15 16.30 -8.38
N ASN A 272 43.15 15.68 -9.02
CA ASN A 272 42.10 16.39 -9.76
C ASN A 272 41.25 17.28 -8.84
N MET A 273 41.14 16.94 -7.55
CA MET A 273 40.50 17.77 -6.52
C MET A 273 41.41 18.86 -5.91
N GLY A 274 42.69 18.91 -6.27
CA GLY A 274 43.65 19.83 -5.66
C GLY A 274 44.00 19.50 -4.20
N VAL A 275 43.90 18.22 -3.80
CA VAL A 275 44.17 17.76 -2.44
C VAL A 275 45.61 17.27 -2.33
N GLY A 276 46.41 17.92 -1.48
CA GLY A 276 47.80 17.56 -1.19
C GLY A 276 47.95 16.53 -0.07
N ALA A 277 47.03 16.51 0.89
CA ALA A 277 46.98 15.50 1.95
C ALA A 277 45.53 15.19 2.36
N SER A 278 45.29 13.95 2.80
CA SER A 278 43.98 13.52 3.30
C SER A 278 44.05 12.71 4.59
N LEU A 279 43.01 12.85 5.39
CA LEU A 279 42.74 12.04 6.57
C LEU A 279 41.27 11.62 6.51
N THR A 280 40.99 10.33 6.69
CA THR A 280 39.63 9.79 6.67
C THR A 280 39.39 8.98 7.93
N ILE A 281 38.29 9.25 8.62
CA ILE A 281 37.86 8.54 9.84
C ILE A 281 36.52 7.87 9.54
N SER A 282 36.41 6.59 9.89
CA SER A 282 35.23 5.77 9.60
C SER A 282 34.19 5.89 10.71
N LEU A 283 32.92 6.02 10.32
CA LEU A 283 31.79 6.08 11.25
C LEU A 283 30.95 4.81 11.10
N MET A 284 30.80 4.08 12.20
CA MET A 284 30.33 2.69 12.20
C MET A 284 29.02 2.54 12.99
N LYS A 285 27.96 2.04 12.35
CA LYS A 285 26.67 1.67 12.98
C LYS A 285 26.42 0.17 12.80
N ASP A 286 26.22 -0.58 13.88
CA ASP A 286 25.92 -2.02 13.82
C ASP A 286 26.86 -2.81 12.90
N ASN A 287 28.17 -2.53 12.99
CA ASN A 287 29.22 -3.11 12.15
C ASN A 287 29.09 -2.81 10.64
N ARG A 288 28.34 -1.77 10.27
CA ARG A 288 28.24 -1.24 8.90
C ARG A 288 28.82 0.17 8.85
N LEU A 289 29.45 0.49 7.73
CA LEU A 289 29.98 1.82 7.46
C LEU A 289 28.81 2.77 7.17
N TRP A 290 28.49 3.65 8.12
CA TRP A 290 27.43 4.65 7.99
C TRP A 290 27.92 5.85 7.19
N GLY A 291 29.18 6.24 7.40
CA GLY A 291 29.77 7.42 6.78
C GLY A 291 31.24 7.57 7.10
N LEU A 292 31.80 8.70 6.67
CA LEU A 292 33.20 9.06 6.83
C LEU A 292 33.31 10.52 7.30
N ILE A 293 34.28 10.82 8.15
CA ILE A 293 34.80 12.17 8.30
C ILE A 293 36.00 12.29 7.36
N ALA A 294 35.87 13.09 6.32
CA ALA A 294 36.89 13.28 5.29
C ALA A 294 37.54 14.66 5.42
N CYS A 295 38.86 14.67 5.66
CA CYS A 295 39.65 15.88 5.84
C CYS A 295 40.60 16.05 4.66
N HIS A 296 40.64 17.24 4.07
CA HIS A 296 41.51 17.60 2.94
C HIS A 296 42.38 18.82 3.28
N HIS A 297 43.64 18.74 2.89
CA HIS A 297 44.61 19.83 2.98
C HIS A 297 45.23 20.05 1.60
N GLN A 298 45.45 21.31 1.22
CA GLN A 298 45.98 21.65 -0.10
C GLN A 298 47.47 21.29 -0.25
N THR A 299 48.20 21.23 0.85
CA THR A 299 49.64 20.90 0.90
C THR A 299 49.89 19.60 1.65
N PRO A 300 51.10 19.01 1.55
CA PRO A 300 51.46 17.85 2.37
C PRO A 300 51.30 18.14 3.87
N LYS A 301 50.67 17.22 4.59
CA LYS A 301 50.38 17.35 6.02
C LYS A 301 50.47 16.01 6.72
N TYR A 302 51.44 15.90 7.62
CA TYR A 302 51.60 14.73 8.48
C TYR A 302 50.67 14.80 9.70
N VAL A 303 50.08 13.67 10.07
CA VAL A 303 49.20 13.53 11.25
C VAL A 303 49.82 12.48 12.17
N PRO A 304 50.34 12.87 13.35
CA PRO A 304 50.97 11.93 14.28
C PRO A 304 50.04 10.81 14.76
N TYR A 305 50.61 9.66 15.14
CA TYR A 305 49.86 8.50 15.63
C TYR A 305 48.89 8.84 16.77
N GLU A 306 49.31 9.60 17.77
CA GLU A 306 48.46 9.98 18.91
C GLU A 306 47.24 10.80 18.46
N LEU A 307 47.45 11.74 17.53
CA LEU A 307 46.37 12.54 16.96
C LEU A 307 45.43 11.67 16.11
N ARG A 308 45.96 10.69 15.37
CA ARG A 308 45.17 9.71 14.63
C ARG A 308 44.27 8.90 15.58
N LYS A 309 44.81 8.40 16.70
CA LYS A 309 44.03 7.65 17.70
C LYS A 309 43.01 8.51 18.43
N ALA A 310 43.35 9.77 18.71
CA ALA A 310 42.41 10.75 19.21
C ALA A 310 41.21 10.88 18.26
N CYS A 311 41.47 11.19 16.98
CA CYS A 311 40.47 11.32 15.92
C CYS A 311 39.61 10.06 15.76
N GLU A 312 40.22 8.88 15.78
CA GLU A 312 39.50 7.60 15.73
C GLU A 312 38.52 7.45 16.90
N PHE A 313 38.99 7.69 18.14
CA PHE A 313 38.14 7.61 19.34
C PHE A 313 36.99 8.62 19.30
N LEU A 314 37.26 9.84 18.86
CA LEU A 314 36.25 10.88 18.72
C LEU A 314 35.18 10.51 17.72
N GLY A 315 35.58 9.97 16.55
CA GLY A 315 34.64 9.44 15.58
C GLY A 315 33.65 8.48 16.22
N ARG A 316 34.09 7.61 17.13
CA ARG A 316 33.22 6.68 17.87
C ARG A 316 32.25 7.38 18.81
N VAL A 317 32.74 8.28 19.66
CA VAL A 317 31.91 8.99 20.65
C VAL A 317 30.88 9.87 19.95
N ILE A 318 31.34 10.64 18.98
CA ILE A 318 30.51 11.54 18.19
C ILE A 318 29.44 10.76 17.42
N PHE A 319 29.82 9.63 16.83
CA PHE A 319 28.88 8.81 16.09
C PHE A 319 27.81 8.16 16.99
N ALA A 320 28.17 7.78 18.21
CA ALA A 320 27.21 7.28 19.19
C ALA A 320 26.12 8.33 19.50
N GLU A 321 26.50 9.61 19.62
CA GLU A 321 25.57 10.72 19.81
C GLU A 321 24.68 10.98 18.58
N ILE A 322 25.24 10.90 17.36
CA ILE A 322 24.45 10.96 16.10
C ILE A 322 23.40 9.84 16.10
N SER A 323 23.85 8.61 16.33
CA SER A 323 23.00 7.42 16.27
C SER A 323 21.87 7.50 17.30
N THR A 324 22.18 7.93 18.52
CA THR A 324 21.19 8.08 19.60
C THR A 324 20.12 9.11 19.25
N ARG A 325 20.50 10.24 18.63
CA ARG A 325 19.53 11.26 18.20
C ARG A 325 18.68 10.83 17.01
N GLU A 326 19.29 10.18 16.02
CA GLU A 326 18.58 9.59 14.88
C GLU A 326 17.53 8.58 15.37
N GLU A 327 17.92 7.69 16.29
CA GLU A 327 17.02 6.72 16.92
C GLU A 327 15.91 7.39 17.74
N ALA A 328 16.23 8.44 18.50
CA ALA A 328 15.22 9.19 19.25
C ALA A 328 14.19 9.87 18.34
N ALA A 329 14.63 10.45 17.20
CA ALA A 329 13.74 11.04 16.21
C ALA A 329 12.84 9.97 15.54
N ASP A 330 13.42 8.85 15.14
CA ASP A 330 12.69 7.70 14.59
C ASP A 330 11.67 7.15 15.59
N GLN A 331 12.05 7.05 16.87
CA GLN A 331 11.18 6.59 17.94
C GLN A 331 10.04 7.59 18.23
N ALA A 332 10.33 8.89 18.28
CA ALA A 332 9.31 9.92 18.44
C ALA A 332 8.29 9.88 17.28
N TYR A 333 8.76 9.68 16.05
CA TYR A 333 7.87 9.54 14.89
C TYR A 333 7.01 8.27 14.96
N ARG A 334 7.58 7.14 15.40
CA ARG A 334 6.82 5.90 15.66
C ARG A 334 5.74 6.08 16.72
N ILE A 335 6.05 6.76 17.82
CA ILE A 335 5.08 7.04 18.89
C ILE A 335 3.94 7.91 18.35
N LYS A 336 4.27 8.97 17.61
CA LYS A 336 3.27 9.83 16.95
C LYS A 336 2.34 9.02 16.04
N LEU A 337 2.89 8.16 15.17
CA LEU A 337 2.08 7.35 14.27
C LEU A 337 1.21 6.32 15.00
N ALA A 338 1.71 5.72 16.09
CA ALA A 338 0.93 4.81 16.92
C ALA A 338 -0.25 5.51 17.63
N GLN A 339 -0.05 6.76 18.05
CA GLN A 339 -1.12 7.59 18.61
C GLN A 339 -2.19 7.89 17.54
N VAL A 340 -1.78 8.41 16.37
CA VAL A 340 -2.68 8.67 15.23
C VAL A 340 -3.47 7.43 14.85
N GLN A 341 -2.80 6.27 14.79
CA GLN A 341 -3.45 5.01 14.49
C GLN A 341 -4.52 4.65 15.52
N SER A 342 -4.23 4.84 16.80
CA SER A 342 -5.17 4.48 17.89
C SER A 342 -6.43 5.35 17.82
N GLU A 343 -6.24 6.65 17.64
CA GLU A 343 -7.33 7.64 17.49
C GLU A 343 -8.18 7.35 16.24
N LEU A 344 -7.56 6.94 15.13
CA LEU A 344 -8.28 6.53 13.91
C LEU A 344 -9.09 5.25 14.10
N ILE A 345 -8.57 4.25 14.83
CA ILE A 345 -9.30 3.00 15.09
C ILE A 345 -10.52 3.28 15.98
N GLU A 346 -10.37 4.16 16.96
CA GLU A 346 -11.47 4.62 17.82
C GLU A 346 -12.54 5.35 17.00
N ALA A 347 -12.15 6.38 16.24
CA ALA A 347 -13.06 7.16 15.39
C ALA A 347 -13.79 6.28 14.34
N MET A 348 -13.07 5.33 13.73
CA MET A 348 -13.65 4.37 12.78
C MET A 348 -14.69 3.45 13.44
N SER A 349 -14.51 3.10 14.72
CA SER A 349 -15.42 2.20 15.45
C SER A 349 -16.67 2.90 15.97
N GLU A 350 -16.59 4.20 16.26
CA GLU A 350 -17.72 5.01 16.74
C GLU A 350 -18.60 5.57 15.61
N ALA A 351 -18.05 5.74 14.41
CA ALA A 351 -18.79 6.27 13.26
C ALA A 351 -19.85 5.28 12.73
N ASP A 352 -21.00 5.81 12.31
CA ASP A 352 -22.06 5.02 11.65
C ASP A 352 -21.53 4.33 10.37
N HIS A 353 -20.72 5.04 9.59
CA HIS A 353 -19.98 4.50 8.46
C HIS A 353 -18.48 4.63 8.73
N PHE A 354 -17.78 3.50 8.78
CA PHE A 354 -16.37 3.45 9.18
C PHE A 354 -15.46 4.36 8.33
N ILE A 355 -15.81 4.58 7.06
CA ILE A 355 -15.12 5.51 6.14
C ILE A 355 -15.12 6.94 6.70
N ASP A 356 -16.24 7.40 7.25
CA ASP A 356 -16.37 8.76 7.76
C ASP A 356 -15.46 9.00 8.96
N GLY A 357 -15.30 7.98 9.81
CA GLY A 357 -14.37 8.00 10.94
C GLY A 357 -12.90 8.04 10.52
N LEU A 358 -12.57 7.62 9.29
CA LEU A 358 -11.20 7.68 8.75
C LEU A 358 -10.91 8.99 8.01
N THR A 359 -11.94 9.68 7.52
CA THR A 359 -11.78 10.90 6.69
C THR A 359 -12.11 12.19 7.43
N SER A 360 -13.03 12.16 8.39
CA SER A 360 -13.58 13.37 9.03
C SER A 360 -13.02 13.66 10.42
N SER A 361 -12.21 12.75 10.98
CA SER A 361 -11.54 12.92 12.28
C SER A 361 -10.29 13.81 12.17
N GLU A 362 -9.84 14.37 13.29
CA GLU A 362 -8.47 14.89 13.42
C GLU A 362 -7.80 14.16 14.58
N PRO A 363 -6.71 13.40 14.33
CA PRO A 363 -6.04 13.16 13.05
C PRO A 363 -6.86 12.30 12.06
N ASN A 364 -6.52 12.37 10.77
CA ASN A 364 -7.16 11.58 9.69
C ASN A 364 -6.16 10.67 8.97
N LEU A 365 -6.63 9.99 7.92
CA LEU A 365 -5.81 9.12 7.06
C LEU A 365 -4.52 9.75 6.53
N LEU A 366 -4.47 11.06 6.27
CA LEU A 366 -3.27 11.72 5.75
C LEU A 366 -2.13 11.70 6.78
N ASP A 367 -2.46 11.87 8.05
CA ASP A 367 -1.50 11.93 9.16
C ASP A 367 -0.79 10.60 9.41
N LEU A 368 -1.45 9.48 9.06
CA LEU A 368 -0.94 8.12 9.29
C LEU A 368 0.26 7.76 8.39
N ALA A 369 0.40 8.44 7.25
CA ALA A 369 1.47 8.16 6.29
C ALA A 369 2.15 9.43 5.76
N ALA A 370 1.94 10.58 6.42
CA ALA A 370 2.42 11.90 5.96
C ALA A 370 2.16 12.10 4.45
N ALA A 371 0.92 11.84 4.04
CA ALA A 371 0.48 11.89 2.65
C ALA A 371 -0.21 13.23 2.36
N SER A 372 -0.18 13.68 1.10
CA SER A 372 -0.93 14.87 0.66
C SER A 372 -2.34 14.54 0.21
N GLY A 373 -2.60 13.26 -0.11
CA GLY A 373 -3.92 12.76 -0.43
C GLY A 373 -4.12 11.31 -0.06
N ALA A 374 -5.38 10.92 0.09
CA ALA A 374 -5.80 9.55 0.32
C ALA A 374 -7.13 9.28 -0.40
N ALA A 375 -7.34 8.04 -0.85
CA ALA A 375 -8.59 7.62 -1.45
C ALA A 375 -9.00 6.24 -0.94
N ILE A 376 -10.29 6.08 -0.61
CA ILE A 376 -10.88 4.82 -0.21
C ILE A 376 -11.86 4.39 -1.30
N CYS A 377 -11.69 3.18 -1.84
CA CYS A 377 -12.67 2.53 -2.70
C CYS A 377 -13.40 1.47 -1.87
N PHE A 378 -14.71 1.63 -1.71
CA PHE A 378 -15.56 0.64 -1.05
C PHE A 378 -16.93 0.62 -1.73
N GLY A 379 -17.46 -0.59 -2.01
CA GLY A 379 -18.76 -0.72 -2.68
C GLY A 379 -18.83 -0.14 -4.10
N GLY A 380 -17.69 0.14 -4.75
CA GLY A 380 -17.63 0.83 -6.05
C GLY A 380 -17.81 2.34 -5.96
N GLN A 381 -17.73 2.92 -4.77
CA GLN A 381 -17.72 4.37 -4.54
C GLN A 381 -16.36 4.82 -4.03
N TRP A 382 -15.94 6.00 -4.46
CA TRP A 382 -14.71 6.64 -4.05
C TRP A 382 -14.97 7.70 -2.99
N THR A 383 -14.21 7.66 -1.91
CA THR A 383 -14.11 8.75 -0.93
C THR A 383 -12.68 9.26 -0.94
N THR A 384 -12.48 10.52 -1.33
CA THR A 384 -11.16 11.14 -1.47
C THR A 384 -10.92 12.19 -0.39
N LEU A 385 -9.68 12.29 0.08
CA LEU A 385 -9.22 13.26 1.07
C LEU A 385 -7.92 13.91 0.58
N GLY A 386 -7.80 15.24 0.70
CA GLY A 386 -6.62 15.97 0.24
C GLY A 386 -6.46 15.98 -1.30
N GLN A 387 -5.22 15.94 -1.77
CA GLN A 387 -4.87 16.01 -3.19
C GLN A 387 -4.76 14.62 -3.81
N THR A 388 -5.71 14.27 -4.68
CA THR A 388 -5.81 12.92 -5.27
C THR A 388 -5.98 12.99 -6.80
N PRO A 389 -5.63 11.92 -7.54
CA PRO A 389 -6.08 11.74 -8.92
C PRO A 389 -7.61 11.74 -9.02
N THR A 390 -8.14 12.00 -10.21
CA THR A 390 -9.59 11.95 -10.45
C THR A 390 -10.15 10.53 -10.30
N GLU A 391 -11.44 10.39 -9.98
CA GLU A 391 -12.09 9.06 -9.84
C GLU A 391 -11.85 8.15 -11.06
N SER A 392 -11.92 8.71 -12.27
CA SER A 392 -11.64 7.94 -13.49
C SER A 392 -10.21 7.41 -13.56
N GLU A 393 -9.23 8.17 -13.07
CA GLU A 393 -7.82 7.76 -13.01
C GLU A 393 -7.61 6.72 -11.91
N LEU A 394 -8.30 6.86 -10.78
CA LEU A 394 -8.29 5.89 -9.68
C LEU A 394 -8.84 4.52 -10.11
N ASP A 395 -9.89 4.49 -10.93
CA ASP A 395 -10.43 3.24 -11.48
C ASP A 395 -9.40 2.47 -12.32
N TYR A 396 -8.70 3.16 -13.23
CA TYR A 396 -7.63 2.55 -14.02
C TYR A 396 -6.45 2.10 -13.15
N LEU A 397 -6.09 2.90 -12.13
CA LEU A 397 -5.01 2.57 -11.20
C LEU A 397 -5.33 1.30 -10.39
N VAL A 398 -6.55 1.15 -9.88
CA VAL A 398 -6.98 -0.05 -9.14
C VAL A 398 -7.03 -1.28 -10.05
N GLN A 399 -7.46 -1.13 -11.30
CA GLN A 399 -7.42 -2.24 -12.26
C GLN A 399 -5.99 -2.71 -12.55
N TRP A 400 -5.03 -1.78 -12.60
CA TRP A 400 -3.62 -2.10 -12.73
C TRP A 400 -3.05 -2.76 -11.46
N LEU A 401 -3.37 -2.22 -10.27
CA LEU A 401 -2.96 -2.80 -8.99
C LEU A 401 -3.45 -4.24 -8.83
N ALA A 402 -4.72 -4.51 -9.17
CA ALA A 402 -5.33 -5.84 -9.08
C ALA A 402 -4.65 -6.90 -9.97
N LYS A 403 -3.92 -6.49 -11.02
CA LYS A 403 -3.18 -7.38 -11.92
C LYS A 403 -1.70 -7.53 -11.55
N THR A 404 -1.15 -6.53 -10.87
CA THR A 404 0.31 -6.38 -10.69
C THR A 404 0.75 -6.74 -9.27
N VAL A 405 -0.15 -6.63 -8.29
CA VAL A 405 0.16 -6.78 -6.86
C VAL A 405 -0.45 -8.06 -6.31
N GLU A 406 0.40 -8.99 -5.86
CA GLU A 406 -0.02 -10.22 -5.16
C GLU A 406 0.12 -10.13 -3.62
N GLY A 407 0.44 -8.96 -3.08
CA GLY A 407 0.73 -8.74 -1.66
C GLY A 407 -0.35 -8.00 -0.85
N GLU A 408 -0.12 -7.90 0.46
CA GLU A 408 -0.98 -7.17 1.41
C GLU A 408 -0.78 -5.65 1.40
N VAL A 409 0.31 -5.19 0.79
CA VAL A 409 0.63 -3.77 0.61
C VAL A 409 1.48 -3.62 -0.65
N TYR A 410 1.26 -2.54 -1.38
CA TYR A 410 2.11 -2.09 -2.46
C TYR A 410 2.51 -0.65 -2.19
N TYR A 411 3.79 -0.32 -2.40
CA TYR A 411 4.21 1.07 -2.34
C TYR A 411 5.35 1.35 -3.31
N THR A 412 5.37 2.57 -3.80
CA THR A 412 6.42 3.12 -4.64
C THR A 412 6.52 4.62 -4.39
N ASN A 413 7.73 5.16 -4.45
CA ASN A 413 7.95 6.61 -4.47
C ASN A 413 8.10 7.15 -5.90
N SER A 414 7.85 6.33 -6.93
CA SER A 414 7.92 6.72 -8.34
C SER A 414 6.89 5.94 -9.17
N LEU A 415 5.61 6.27 -8.98
CA LEU A 415 4.51 5.65 -9.71
C LEU A 415 4.62 5.81 -11.24
N PRO A 416 5.00 6.97 -11.80
CA PRO A 416 5.09 7.14 -13.26
C PRO A 416 6.07 6.18 -13.96
N LEU A 417 7.10 5.70 -13.26
CA LEU A 417 8.09 4.78 -13.83
C LEU A 417 7.59 3.32 -13.89
N VAL A 418 6.62 2.96 -13.04
CA VAL A 418 6.04 1.61 -13.00
C VAL A 418 4.66 1.56 -13.64
N TYR A 419 3.96 2.69 -13.68
CA TYR A 419 2.65 2.88 -14.29
C TYR A 419 2.66 4.21 -15.08
N SER A 420 2.91 4.12 -16.38
CA SER A 420 3.17 5.27 -17.25
C SER A 420 2.05 6.31 -17.30
N ASP A 421 0.79 5.89 -17.14
CA ASP A 421 -0.35 6.82 -17.15
C ASP A 421 -0.35 7.76 -15.94
N ALA A 422 0.36 7.44 -14.85
CA ALA A 422 0.53 8.33 -13.71
C ALA A 422 1.34 9.59 -13.99
N GLU A 423 2.05 9.66 -15.12
CA GLU A 423 2.74 10.89 -15.52
C GLU A 423 1.78 12.08 -15.65
N ARG A 424 0.51 11.83 -15.98
CA ARG A 424 -0.55 12.87 -16.11
C ARG A 424 -0.90 13.55 -14.79
N TYR A 425 -0.73 12.85 -13.68
CA TYR A 425 -1.09 13.30 -12.34
C TYR A 425 0.08 13.19 -11.35
N LYS A 426 1.31 13.25 -11.88
CA LYS A 426 2.56 13.21 -11.11
C LYS A 426 2.63 14.25 -9.99
N GLU A 427 2.02 15.42 -10.18
CA GLU A 427 2.00 16.52 -9.21
C GLU A 427 1.23 16.15 -7.93
N VAL A 428 0.34 15.14 -7.98
CA VAL A 428 -0.43 14.68 -6.82
C VAL A 428 -0.07 13.27 -6.36
N ALA A 429 0.35 12.40 -7.28
CA ALA A 429 0.57 10.97 -7.00
C ALA A 429 1.83 10.40 -7.69
N SER A 430 2.98 11.08 -7.52
CA SER A 430 4.28 10.47 -7.83
C SER A 430 4.63 9.36 -6.85
N GLY A 431 4.16 9.45 -5.60
CA GLY A 431 4.23 8.38 -4.61
C GLY A 431 2.88 7.72 -4.41
N LEU A 432 2.87 6.39 -4.28
CA LEU A 432 1.69 5.58 -3.99
C LEU A 432 2.00 4.60 -2.85
N LEU A 433 1.11 4.52 -1.87
CA LEU A 433 1.00 3.44 -0.91
C LEU A 433 -0.42 2.90 -1.01
N ALA A 434 -0.58 1.60 -1.20
CA ALA A 434 -1.86 0.96 -1.48
C ALA A 434 -2.02 -0.30 -0.62
N ILE A 435 -3.14 -0.38 0.11
CA ILE A 435 -3.55 -1.58 0.85
C ILE A 435 -4.86 -2.14 0.26
N PRO A 436 -4.88 -3.39 -0.24
CA PRO A 436 -6.11 -4.06 -0.63
C PRO A 436 -6.87 -4.54 0.61
N ILE A 437 -8.13 -4.13 0.74
CA ILE A 437 -9.09 -4.69 1.73
C ILE A 437 -9.79 -5.91 1.15
N SER A 438 -10.18 -5.84 -0.13
CA SER A 438 -10.79 -6.93 -0.90
C SER A 438 -10.35 -6.84 -2.37
N LYS A 439 -10.80 -7.76 -3.24
CA LYS A 439 -10.51 -7.68 -4.69
C LYS A 439 -10.99 -6.37 -5.34
N ARG A 440 -11.96 -5.68 -4.74
CA ARG A 440 -12.57 -4.44 -5.28
C ARG A 440 -12.51 -3.27 -4.30
N SER A 441 -11.87 -3.44 -3.14
CA SER A 441 -11.82 -2.42 -2.09
C SER A 441 -10.37 -2.12 -1.72
N TYR A 442 -10.01 -0.84 -1.74
CA TYR A 442 -8.64 -0.37 -1.54
C TYR A 442 -8.62 0.87 -0.68
N VAL A 443 -7.55 1.04 0.09
CA VAL A 443 -7.17 2.34 0.67
C VAL A 443 -5.83 2.72 0.05
N LEU A 444 -5.78 3.93 -0.50
CA LEU A 444 -4.66 4.47 -1.24
C LEU A 444 -4.19 5.75 -0.57
N TRP A 445 -2.88 5.96 -0.50
CA TRP A 445 -2.25 7.22 -0.11
C TRP A 445 -1.35 7.71 -1.23
N PHE A 446 -1.31 9.02 -1.39
CA PHE A 446 -0.61 9.71 -2.46
C PHE A 446 0.34 10.76 -1.91
N ARG A 447 1.51 10.86 -2.55
CA ARG A 447 2.47 11.94 -2.33
C ARG A 447 2.76 12.64 -3.67
N PRO A 448 2.95 13.96 -3.64
CA PRO A 448 3.18 14.74 -4.84
C PRO A 448 4.60 14.51 -5.36
N GLU A 449 4.86 14.97 -6.59
CA GLU A 449 6.22 15.07 -7.10
C GLU A 449 6.99 16.06 -6.22
N VAL A 450 8.14 15.62 -5.71
CA VAL A 450 9.11 16.50 -5.07
C VAL A 450 10.29 16.58 -6.02
N ILE A 451 10.41 17.72 -6.70
CA ILE A 451 11.55 17.97 -7.57
C ILE A 451 12.79 18.08 -6.69
N GLN A 452 13.58 17.02 -6.67
CA GLN A 452 14.83 16.97 -5.94
C GLN A 452 15.95 17.41 -6.88
N SER A 453 16.58 18.54 -6.55
CA SER A 453 17.85 18.92 -7.17
C SER A 453 18.96 18.16 -6.46
N VAL A 454 19.47 17.11 -7.09
CA VAL A 454 20.64 16.40 -6.61
C VAL A 454 21.85 17.10 -7.22
N ASN A 455 22.58 17.84 -6.38
CA ASN A 455 23.81 18.48 -6.79
C ASN A 455 24.93 17.45 -6.73
N TRP A 456 25.37 16.93 -7.85
CA TRP A 456 26.48 15.99 -7.91
C TRP A 456 27.83 16.72 -7.97
N GLY A 457 28.82 16.21 -7.26
CA GLY A 457 30.23 16.67 -7.31
C GLY A 457 30.98 16.27 -8.59
N GLY A 458 30.27 16.24 -9.72
CA GLY A 458 30.67 15.73 -11.03
C GLY A 458 29.53 15.02 -11.75
N ASN A 459 29.62 14.79 -13.06
CA ASN A 459 28.55 14.14 -13.82
C ASN A 459 28.47 12.62 -13.50
N PRO A 460 27.37 12.11 -12.91
CA PRO A 460 27.25 10.71 -12.52
C PRO A 460 27.21 9.76 -13.73
N ASN A 461 26.79 10.23 -14.91
CA ASN A 461 26.80 9.44 -16.14
C ASN A 461 28.21 9.22 -16.72
N LYS A 462 29.21 9.95 -16.19
CA LYS A 462 30.64 9.80 -16.50
C LYS A 462 31.44 9.74 -15.20
N ALA A 463 31.02 8.87 -14.28
CA ALA A 463 31.67 8.75 -12.97
C ALA A 463 33.13 8.25 -13.04
N TYR A 464 33.54 7.65 -14.16
CA TYR A 464 34.89 7.14 -14.41
C TYR A 464 35.19 7.15 -15.91
N ASP A 465 36.48 7.20 -16.24
CA ASP A 465 36.99 6.96 -17.59
C ASP A 465 37.59 5.55 -17.68
N LEU A 466 37.49 4.91 -18.84
CA LEU A 466 38.13 3.62 -19.11
C LEU A 466 39.40 3.87 -19.92
N GLN A 467 40.55 3.51 -19.36
CA GLN A 467 41.82 3.48 -20.11
C GLN A 467 42.29 2.03 -20.25
N GLU A 468 42.71 1.66 -21.45
CA GLU A 468 43.30 0.37 -21.74
C GLU A 468 44.83 0.48 -21.59
N ALA A 469 45.38 -0.22 -20.60
CA ALA A 469 46.82 -0.31 -20.40
C ALA A 469 47.21 -1.80 -20.25
N ASP A 470 48.19 -2.24 -21.04
CA ASP A 470 48.71 -3.62 -21.05
C ASP A 470 47.64 -4.73 -21.17
N GLY A 471 46.61 -4.50 -22.01
CA GLY A 471 45.53 -5.47 -22.25
C GLY A 471 44.53 -5.63 -21.09
N ASN A 472 44.62 -4.79 -20.06
CA ASN A 472 43.65 -4.70 -18.97
C ASN A 472 42.90 -3.36 -19.04
N LEU A 473 41.57 -3.42 -18.94
CA LEU A 473 40.71 -2.24 -18.77
C LEU A 473 40.88 -1.71 -17.35
N ARG A 474 41.34 -0.46 -17.22
CA ARG A 474 41.50 0.25 -15.95
C ARG A 474 40.47 1.36 -15.81
N LEU A 475 39.88 1.47 -14.62
CA LEU A 475 39.07 2.60 -14.22
C LEU A 475 39.97 3.76 -13.80
N CYS A 476 39.77 4.92 -14.42
CA CYS A 476 40.37 6.21 -14.08
C CYS A 476 39.31 7.10 -13.43
N PRO A 477 39.70 7.95 -12.47
CA PRO A 477 38.77 8.87 -11.84
C PRO A 477 38.30 9.93 -12.84
N ARG A 478 37.13 10.52 -12.60
CA ARG A 478 36.64 11.64 -13.42
C ARG A 478 37.64 12.81 -13.44
N GLN A 479 37.72 13.50 -14.58
CA GLN A 479 38.59 14.67 -14.76
C GLN A 479 37.99 15.97 -14.22
N SER A 480 36.66 16.04 -14.06
CA SER A 480 35.96 17.26 -13.63
C SER A 480 35.11 17.02 -12.39
N PHE A 481 35.26 17.92 -11.42
CA PHE A 481 34.41 18.04 -10.23
C PHE A 481 33.42 19.20 -10.33
N ALA A 482 33.24 19.76 -11.54
CA ALA A 482 32.27 20.81 -11.76
C ALA A 482 30.87 20.32 -11.37
N LEU A 483 30.16 21.17 -10.63
CA LEU A 483 28.80 20.92 -10.16
C LEU A 483 27.90 20.47 -11.31
N TRP A 484 27.30 19.30 -11.16
CA TRP A 484 26.29 18.80 -12.08
C TRP A 484 24.96 18.65 -11.34
N GLN A 485 23.98 19.46 -11.72
CA GLN A 485 22.67 19.42 -11.08
C GLN A 485 21.77 18.44 -11.83
N GLU A 486 21.44 17.33 -11.18
CA GLU A 486 20.35 16.47 -11.64
C GLU A 486 19.04 16.99 -11.10
N THR A 487 18.07 17.18 -11.99
CA THR A 487 16.70 17.37 -11.55
C THR A 487 16.01 16.01 -11.55
N VAL A 488 15.91 15.37 -10.39
CA VAL A 488 15.16 14.12 -10.25
C VAL A 488 13.68 14.48 -10.29
N ARG A 489 13.01 13.98 -11.32
CA ARG A 489 11.57 14.15 -11.57
C ARG A 489 10.85 12.81 -11.38
N LEU A 490 9.52 12.87 -11.30
CA LEU A 490 8.60 11.74 -11.18
C LEU A 490 8.80 10.93 -9.90
N LYS A 491 9.33 11.55 -8.85
CA LYS A 491 9.53 10.92 -7.54
C LYS A 491 8.91 11.74 -6.41
N SER A 492 8.37 11.05 -5.42
CA SER A 492 7.96 11.62 -4.14
C SER A 492 9.03 11.37 -3.06
N LEU A 493 8.79 11.92 -1.86
CA LEU A 493 9.48 11.44 -0.66
C LEU A 493 9.23 9.94 -0.45
N PRO A 494 10.25 9.17 -0.03
CA PRO A 494 10.14 7.73 0.17
C PRO A 494 9.23 7.39 1.36
N TRP A 495 8.47 6.31 1.22
CA TRP A 495 7.65 5.77 2.31
C TRP A 495 8.55 5.14 3.37
N GLN A 496 8.42 5.59 4.61
CA GLN A 496 9.19 5.02 5.71
C GLN A 496 8.65 3.64 6.10
N PRO A 497 9.50 2.70 6.53
CA PRO A 497 9.05 1.36 6.94
C PRO A 497 7.98 1.38 8.05
N VAL A 498 8.02 2.37 8.95
CA VAL A 498 6.99 2.55 9.97
C VAL A 498 5.64 2.93 9.38
N GLU A 499 5.59 3.83 8.39
CA GLU A 499 4.34 4.25 7.73
C GLU A 499 3.66 3.06 7.04
N VAL A 500 4.45 2.25 6.31
CA VAL A 500 3.97 1.03 5.65
C VAL A 500 3.42 0.02 6.67
N LYS A 501 4.12 -0.15 7.81
CA LYS A 501 3.66 -1.02 8.88
C LYS A 501 2.36 -0.52 9.51
N THR A 502 2.25 0.77 9.80
CA THR A 502 1.04 1.37 10.38
C THR A 502 -0.16 1.25 9.43
N ALA A 503 0.04 1.40 8.12
CA ALA A 503 -1.00 1.18 7.12
C ALA A 503 -1.47 -0.29 7.08
N LEU A 504 -0.56 -1.26 7.21
CA LEU A 504 -0.90 -2.67 7.32
C LEU A 504 -1.68 -3.01 8.60
N GLU A 505 -1.35 -2.38 9.73
CA GLU A 505 -2.10 -2.59 10.96
C GLU A 505 -3.50 -1.92 10.89
N LEU A 506 -3.61 -0.74 10.25
CA LEU A 506 -4.90 -0.13 9.95
C LEU A 506 -5.75 -1.03 9.03
N ARG A 507 -5.16 -1.65 8.01
CA ARG A 507 -5.83 -2.65 7.15
C ARG A 507 -6.51 -3.73 7.98
N LYS A 508 -5.79 -4.31 8.96
CA LYS A 508 -6.35 -5.36 9.83
C LYS A 508 -7.53 -4.86 10.64
N ALA A 509 -7.46 -3.64 11.17
CA ALA A 509 -8.57 -3.03 11.88
C ALA A 509 -9.81 -2.84 10.97
N ILE A 510 -9.62 -2.32 9.76
CA ILE A 510 -10.70 -2.15 8.77
C ILE A 510 -11.34 -3.50 8.42
N VAL A 511 -10.53 -4.53 8.15
CA VAL A 511 -11.04 -5.88 7.84
C VAL A 511 -11.87 -6.43 9.01
N ASN A 512 -11.43 -6.23 10.25
CA ASN A 512 -12.18 -6.68 11.43
C ASN A 512 -13.54 -5.95 11.57
N VAL A 513 -13.59 -4.63 11.32
CA VAL A 513 -14.85 -3.88 11.35
C VAL A 513 -15.80 -4.37 10.26
N VAL A 514 -15.31 -4.57 9.03
CA VAL A 514 -16.11 -5.06 7.91
C VAL A 514 -16.64 -6.47 8.17
N LEU A 515 -15.82 -7.36 8.76
CA LEU A 515 -16.25 -8.71 9.14
C LEU A 515 -17.35 -8.67 10.20
N LYS A 516 -17.21 -7.84 11.24
CA LYS A 516 -18.21 -7.69 12.29
C LYS A 516 -19.55 -7.18 11.73
N GLN A 517 -19.53 -6.18 10.85
CA GLN A 517 -20.74 -5.68 10.19
C GLN A 517 -21.39 -6.75 9.30
N ALA A 518 -20.59 -7.57 8.60
CA ALA A 518 -21.11 -8.67 7.79
C ALA A 518 -21.79 -9.75 8.65
N GLU A 519 -21.23 -10.08 9.82
CA GLU A 519 -21.85 -11.01 10.78
C GLU A 519 -23.16 -10.46 11.34
N GLU A 520 -23.21 -9.18 11.74
CA GLU A 520 -24.43 -8.53 12.24
C GLU A 520 -25.54 -8.51 11.17
N LEU A 521 -25.20 -8.17 9.92
CA LEU A 521 -26.13 -8.21 8.79
C LEU A 521 -26.65 -9.62 8.51
N ALA A 522 -25.79 -10.63 8.59
CA ALA A 522 -26.17 -12.02 8.39
C ALA A 522 -27.15 -12.49 9.48
N MET A 523 -26.92 -12.11 10.73
CA MET A 523 -27.84 -12.40 11.85
C MET A 523 -29.20 -11.73 11.63
N LEU A 524 -29.22 -10.45 11.26
CA LEU A 524 -30.47 -9.71 11.02
C LEU A 524 -31.28 -10.32 9.87
N ALA A 525 -30.61 -10.73 8.79
CA ALA A 525 -31.25 -11.41 7.67
C ALA A 525 -31.88 -12.75 8.08
N GLN A 526 -31.17 -13.52 8.91
CA GLN A 526 -31.67 -14.79 9.45
C GLN A 526 -32.88 -14.59 10.37
N ASP A 527 -32.86 -13.56 11.23
CA ASP A 527 -33.98 -13.23 12.12
C ASP A 527 -35.21 -12.79 11.32
N LEU A 528 -35.01 -12.00 10.25
CA LEU A 528 -36.08 -11.59 9.36
C LEU A 528 -36.71 -12.79 8.62
N GLU A 529 -35.87 -13.70 8.10
CA GLU A 529 -36.34 -14.92 7.45
C GLU A 529 -37.16 -15.80 8.40
N ARG A 530 -36.68 -15.96 9.64
CA ARG A 530 -37.40 -16.70 10.68
C ARG A 530 -38.74 -16.04 11.03
N SER A 531 -38.75 -14.73 11.26
CA SER A 531 -39.98 -13.99 11.60
C SER A 531 -41.02 -14.10 10.49
N ASN A 532 -40.59 -14.02 9.23
CA ASN A 532 -41.48 -14.18 8.08
C ASN A 532 -42.05 -15.61 8.00
N ALA A 533 -41.24 -16.63 8.28
CA ALA A 533 -41.71 -18.03 8.33
C ALA A 533 -42.73 -18.27 9.48
N GLU A 534 -42.48 -17.70 10.67
CA GLU A 534 -43.41 -17.79 11.80
C GLU A 534 -44.75 -17.11 11.50
N LEU A 535 -44.73 -15.93 10.87
CA LEU A 535 -45.94 -15.22 10.45
C LEU A 535 -46.78 -16.04 9.45
N LYS A 536 -46.12 -16.67 8.47
CA LYS A 536 -46.78 -17.54 7.49
C LYS A 536 -47.44 -18.75 8.16
N LYS A 537 -46.74 -19.38 9.10
CA LYS A 537 -47.28 -20.53 9.85
C LYS A 537 -48.48 -20.15 10.71
N PHE A 538 -48.42 -18.99 11.38
CA PHE A 538 -49.52 -18.48 12.20
C PHE A 538 -50.78 -18.26 11.36
N ALA A 539 -50.66 -17.60 10.20
CA ALA A 539 -51.80 -17.35 9.31
C ALA A 539 -52.49 -18.65 8.85
N TYR A 540 -51.72 -19.71 8.58
CA TYR A 540 -52.24 -21.01 8.17
C TYR A 540 -52.99 -21.72 9.31
N VAL A 541 -52.36 -21.84 10.49
CA VAL A 541 -52.96 -22.55 11.64
C VAL A 541 -54.21 -21.82 12.13
N ALA A 542 -54.15 -20.49 12.29
CA ALA A 542 -55.29 -19.71 12.76
C ALA A 542 -56.51 -19.83 11.83
N SER A 543 -56.29 -19.89 10.51
CA SER A 543 -57.39 -20.04 9.55
C SER A 543 -58.04 -21.42 9.65
N HIS A 544 -57.26 -22.50 9.76
CA HIS A 544 -57.78 -23.86 9.92
C HIS A 544 -58.63 -23.98 11.20
N ASP A 545 -58.10 -23.49 12.33
CA ASP A 545 -58.76 -23.60 13.63
C ASP A 545 -60.05 -22.75 13.73
N LEU A 546 -60.22 -21.75 12.86
CA LEU A 546 -61.45 -20.96 12.75
C LEU A 546 -62.52 -21.62 11.86
N GLN A 547 -62.13 -22.44 10.87
CA GLN A 547 -63.08 -23.08 9.94
C GLN A 547 -63.87 -24.22 10.59
N GLU A 548 -63.22 -25.03 11.41
CA GLU A 548 -63.84 -26.19 12.04
C GLU A 548 -65.01 -25.86 12.98
N PRO A 549 -64.92 -24.88 13.91
CA PRO A 549 -66.06 -24.50 14.74
C PRO A 549 -67.18 -23.85 13.93
N LEU A 550 -66.86 -23.07 12.88
CA LEU A 550 -67.87 -22.46 12.00
C LEU A 550 -68.67 -23.52 11.25
N HIS A 551 -68.01 -24.55 10.72
CA HIS A 551 -68.67 -25.66 10.06
C HIS A 551 -69.63 -26.41 10.99
N GLN A 552 -69.26 -26.58 12.27
CA GLN A 552 -70.17 -27.18 13.27
C GLN A 552 -71.40 -26.32 13.53
N VAL A 553 -71.24 -24.99 13.66
CA VAL A 553 -72.37 -24.06 13.82
C VAL A 553 -73.30 -24.13 12.61
N ALA A 554 -72.76 -24.14 11.38
CA ALA A 554 -73.56 -24.29 10.15
C ALA A 554 -74.43 -25.55 10.19
N ASN A 555 -73.82 -26.69 10.50
CA ASN A 555 -74.49 -28.00 10.50
C ASN A 555 -75.63 -28.07 11.53
N PHE A 556 -75.42 -27.54 12.74
CA PHE A 556 -76.47 -27.55 13.77
C PHE A 556 -77.63 -26.63 13.41
N VAL A 557 -77.36 -25.46 12.83
CA VAL A 557 -78.40 -24.53 12.37
C VAL A 557 -79.19 -25.13 11.21
N GLN A 558 -78.53 -25.77 10.25
CA GLN A 558 -79.19 -26.48 9.13
C GLN A 558 -80.00 -27.71 9.61
N LEU A 559 -79.53 -28.44 10.63
CA LEU A 559 -80.28 -29.54 11.24
C LEU A 559 -81.52 -29.04 11.99
N LEU A 560 -81.44 -27.87 12.63
CA LEU A 560 -82.60 -27.22 13.25
C LEU A 560 -83.65 -26.84 12.20
N GLU A 561 -83.22 -26.26 11.08
CA GLU A 561 -84.07 -25.95 9.93
C GLU A 561 -84.80 -27.21 9.44
N LEU A 562 -84.06 -28.29 9.15
CA LEU A 562 -84.61 -29.51 8.58
C LEU A 562 -85.57 -30.24 9.52
N ARG A 563 -85.29 -30.23 10.84
CA ARG A 563 -86.03 -31.05 11.83
C ARG A 563 -87.27 -30.35 12.39
N TYR A 564 -87.26 -29.01 12.43
CA TYR A 564 -88.32 -28.20 13.04
C TYR A 564 -89.03 -27.29 12.01
N ASP A 565 -88.84 -27.52 10.71
CA ASP A 565 -89.40 -26.68 9.64
C ASP A 565 -90.91 -26.40 9.77
N GLU A 566 -91.72 -27.40 10.15
CA GLU A 566 -93.17 -27.23 10.32
C GLU A 566 -93.57 -26.58 11.66
N GLN A 567 -92.63 -26.47 12.62
CA GLN A 567 -92.86 -25.95 13.98
C GLN A 567 -92.29 -24.55 14.19
N LEU A 568 -91.52 -24.03 13.22
CA LEU A 568 -90.95 -22.69 13.22
C LEU A 568 -91.94 -21.69 12.60
N ASP A 569 -92.12 -20.55 13.26
CA ASP A 569 -92.83 -19.41 12.69
C ASP A 569 -91.97 -18.70 11.63
N ALA A 570 -92.57 -17.72 10.93
CA ALA A 570 -91.89 -17.00 9.85
C ALA A 570 -90.58 -16.34 10.33
N ASP A 571 -90.62 -15.74 11.52
CA ASP A 571 -89.47 -15.08 12.16
C ASP A 571 -88.37 -16.11 12.52
N GLY A 572 -88.74 -17.28 13.05
CA GLY A 572 -87.80 -18.36 13.36
C GLY A 572 -87.07 -18.91 12.14
N LYS A 573 -87.75 -19.02 10.99
CA LYS A 573 -87.11 -19.39 9.71
C LYS A 573 -86.18 -18.30 9.20
N GLU A 574 -86.58 -17.04 9.33
CA GLU A 574 -85.76 -15.88 8.93
C GLU A 574 -84.46 -15.79 9.76
N PHE A 575 -84.54 -16.00 11.08
CA PHE A 575 -83.36 -16.00 11.96
C PHE A 575 -82.39 -17.15 11.66
N ILE A 576 -82.89 -18.34 11.34
CA ILE A 576 -82.06 -19.46 10.89
C ILE A 576 -81.36 -19.10 9.58
N GLY A 577 -82.08 -18.50 8.62
CA GLY A 577 -81.51 -17.99 7.38
C GLY A 577 -80.34 -17.02 7.62
N PHE A 578 -80.53 -16.02 8.49
CA PHE A 578 -79.46 -15.07 8.85
C PHE A 578 -78.25 -15.75 9.49
N ALA A 579 -78.45 -16.79 10.32
CA ALA A 579 -77.35 -17.53 10.94
C ALA A 579 -76.56 -18.36 9.92
N VAL A 580 -77.25 -19.06 9.00
CA VAL A 580 -76.60 -19.81 7.92
C VAL A 580 -75.81 -18.88 7.00
N ASP A 581 -76.40 -17.76 6.61
CA ASP A 581 -75.75 -16.73 5.77
C ASP A 581 -74.51 -16.13 6.47
N GLY A 582 -74.62 -15.85 7.77
CA GLY A 582 -73.52 -15.36 8.59
C GLY A 582 -72.35 -16.34 8.67
N VAL A 583 -72.62 -17.64 8.81
CA VAL A 583 -71.60 -18.69 8.84
C VAL A 583 -70.97 -18.89 7.46
N SER A 584 -71.78 -18.96 6.40
CA SER A 584 -71.29 -19.08 5.02
C SER A 584 -70.39 -17.91 4.63
N LEU A 585 -70.73 -16.71 5.09
CA LEU A 585 -69.90 -15.53 4.91
C LEU A 585 -68.54 -15.65 5.64
N MET A 586 -68.53 -16.07 6.90
CA MET A 586 -67.29 -16.23 7.66
C MET A 586 -66.40 -17.31 7.02
N GLN A 587 -66.98 -18.42 6.56
CA GLN A 587 -66.27 -19.46 5.81
C GLN A 587 -65.58 -18.85 4.57
N THR A 588 -66.34 -18.08 3.77
CA THR A 588 -65.82 -17.41 2.56
C THR A 588 -64.69 -16.44 2.89
N LEU A 589 -64.80 -15.65 3.97
CA LEU A 589 -63.75 -14.71 4.37
C LEU A 589 -62.46 -15.45 4.76
N ILE A 590 -62.57 -16.56 5.49
CA ILE A 590 -61.40 -17.35 5.89
C ILE A 590 -60.76 -18.04 4.67
N ASP A 591 -61.56 -18.62 3.79
CA ASP A 591 -61.08 -19.22 2.53
C ASP A 591 -60.36 -18.19 1.67
N ASP A 592 -60.90 -16.98 1.56
CA ASP A 592 -60.26 -15.92 0.79
C ASP A 592 -58.94 -15.44 1.43
N VAL A 593 -58.86 -15.38 2.77
CA VAL A 593 -57.61 -15.03 3.48
C VAL A 593 -56.55 -16.10 3.25
N LEU A 594 -56.94 -17.37 3.29
CA LEU A 594 -56.08 -18.50 2.94
C LEU A 594 -55.63 -18.44 1.48
N ALA A 595 -56.54 -18.14 0.55
CA ALA A 595 -56.21 -18.00 -0.87
C ALA A 595 -55.20 -16.88 -1.09
N TYR A 596 -55.40 -15.71 -0.46
CA TYR A 596 -54.49 -14.58 -0.52
C TYR A 596 -53.09 -14.93 0.04
N SER A 597 -53.02 -15.68 1.14
CA SER A 597 -51.76 -16.16 1.73
C SER A 597 -51.07 -17.26 0.91
N LYS A 598 -51.84 -18.14 0.26
CA LYS A 598 -51.32 -19.24 -0.57
C LYS A 598 -50.59 -18.76 -1.83
N VAL A 599 -51.10 -17.70 -2.47
CA VAL A 599 -50.50 -17.09 -3.66
C VAL A 599 -49.04 -16.66 -3.40
N ASP A 600 -48.66 -16.37 -2.15
CA ASP A 600 -47.29 -15.99 -1.74
C ASP A 600 -46.42 -17.18 -1.27
N SER A 601 -47.03 -18.29 -0.83
CA SER A 601 -46.32 -19.39 -0.14
C SER A 601 -45.97 -20.59 -1.00
N GLN A 602 -46.69 -20.85 -2.10
CA GLN A 602 -46.41 -22.02 -2.94
C GLN A 602 -45.29 -21.82 -3.97
N GLY A 603 -44.80 -20.58 -4.15
CA GLY A 603 -43.89 -20.26 -5.26
C GLY A 603 -44.62 -20.39 -6.60
N ILE A 604 -44.22 -19.60 -7.60
CA ILE A 604 -44.83 -19.67 -8.92
C ILE A 604 -44.20 -20.84 -9.66
N GLU A 605 -44.99 -21.84 -10.03
CA GLU A 605 -44.56 -22.87 -10.98
C GLU A 605 -44.54 -22.25 -12.38
N TRP A 606 -43.37 -21.77 -12.79
CA TRP A 606 -43.17 -21.15 -14.10
C TRP A 606 -43.16 -22.21 -15.20
N GLU A 607 -44.32 -22.50 -15.77
CA GLU A 607 -44.49 -23.44 -16.87
C GLU A 607 -44.99 -22.75 -18.14
N LEU A 608 -44.76 -23.39 -19.28
CA LEU A 608 -45.29 -22.91 -20.56
C LEU A 608 -46.78 -23.29 -20.65
N VAL A 609 -47.66 -22.32 -20.40
CA VAL A 609 -49.10 -22.54 -20.28
C VAL A 609 -49.85 -21.92 -21.45
N SER A 610 -50.74 -22.70 -22.08
CA SER A 610 -51.75 -22.17 -23.01
C SER A 610 -52.84 -21.45 -22.22
N LEU A 611 -52.92 -20.13 -22.36
CA LEU A 611 -53.95 -19.34 -21.68
C LEU A 611 -55.36 -19.67 -22.15
N GLU A 612 -55.48 -20.21 -23.35
CA GLU A 612 -56.75 -20.73 -23.84
C GLU A 612 -57.30 -21.84 -22.94
N THR A 613 -56.42 -22.72 -22.43
CA THR A 613 -56.82 -23.77 -21.49
C THR A 613 -57.26 -23.20 -20.14
N ALA A 614 -56.48 -22.28 -19.58
CA ALA A 614 -56.80 -21.64 -18.29
C ALA A 614 -58.11 -20.84 -18.36
N LEU A 615 -58.33 -20.10 -19.45
CA LEU A 615 -59.56 -19.35 -19.68
C LEU A 615 -60.76 -20.27 -19.87
N ASN A 616 -60.64 -21.34 -20.66
CA ASN A 616 -61.73 -22.30 -20.87
C ASN A 616 -62.15 -23.00 -19.57
N GLN A 617 -61.19 -23.31 -18.69
CA GLN A 617 -61.49 -23.83 -17.35
C GLN A 617 -62.24 -22.79 -16.50
N ALA A 618 -61.80 -21.53 -16.50
CA ALA A 618 -62.50 -20.44 -15.81
C ALA A 618 -63.94 -20.27 -16.32
N LEU A 619 -64.15 -20.32 -17.64
CA LEU A 619 -65.48 -20.26 -18.26
C LEU A 619 -66.34 -21.48 -17.93
N SER A 620 -65.76 -22.67 -17.87
CA SER A 620 -66.44 -23.89 -17.43
C SER A 620 -66.94 -23.76 -15.98
N ASN A 621 -66.11 -23.21 -15.09
CA ASN A 621 -66.48 -22.95 -13.69
C ASN A 621 -67.64 -21.92 -13.58
N LEU A 622 -67.77 -21.02 -14.55
CA LEU A 622 -68.82 -20.00 -14.59
C LEU A 622 -70.05 -20.40 -15.41
N ARG A 623 -70.12 -21.63 -15.95
CA ARG A 623 -71.14 -22.08 -16.90
C ARG A 623 -72.58 -21.87 -16.41
N GLY A 624 -72.86 -22.14 -15.13
CA GLY A 624 -74.19 -21.91 -14.54
C GLY A 624 -74.61 -20.44 -14.61
N ARG A 625 -73.72 -19.54 -14.16
CA ARG A 625 -73.97 -18.09 -14.15
C ARG A 625 -74.09 -17.52 -15.57
N ILE A 626 -73.32 -18.05 -16.52
CA ILE A 626 -73.40 -17.67 -17.94
C ILE A 626 -74.76 -18.06 -18.51
N ALA A 627 -75.24 -19.28 -18.23
CA ALA A 627 -76.54 -19.76 -18.71
C ALA A 627 -77.71 -18.97 -18.11
N GLU A 628 -77.67 -18.67 -16.81
CA GLU A 628 -78.69 -17.89 -16.09
C GLU A 628 -78.78 -16.45 -16.59
N THR A 629 -77.65 -15.82 -16.93
CA THR A 629 -77.61 -14.41 -17.34
C THR A 629 -77.63 -14.21 -18.84
N GLN A 630 -77.57 -15.29 -19.62
CA GLN A 630 -77.39 -15.26 -21.08
C GLN A 630 -76.21 -14.37 -21.50
N ALA A 631 -75.12 -14.41 -20.73
CA ALA A 631 -73.94 -13.58 -20.99
C ALA A 631 -73.28 -13.97 -22.32
N ASN A 632 -73.02 -12.98 -23.18
CA ASN A 632 -72.28 -13.17 -24.43
C ASN A 632 -70.80 -12.85 -24.17
N ILE A 633 -69.95 -13.87 -24.24
CA ILE A 633 -68.51 -13.75 -23.98
C ILE A 633 -67.75 -14.00 -25.28
N THR A 634 -66.99 -13.01 -25.73
CA THR A 634 -66.11 -13.10 -26.91
C THR A 634 -64.66 -13.04 -26.46
N VAL A 635 -63.78 -13.75 -27.16
CA VAL A 635 -62.39 -13.95 -26.76
C VAL A 635 -61.50 -13.85 -28.00
N ASP A 636 -60.41 -13.09 -27.88
CA ASP A 636 -59.34 -13.04 -28.89
C ASP A 636 -58.44 -14.30 -28.87
N ALA A 637 -57.60 -14.48 -29.89
CA ALA A 637 -56.68 -15.63 -29.94
C ALA A 637 -55.65 -15.56 -28.79
N MET A 638 -55.73 -16.51 -27.85
CA MET A 638 -54.93 -16.50 -26.62
C MET A 638 -53.49 -17.00 -26.83
N PRO A 639 -52.48 -16.30 -26.28
CA PRO A 639 -51.10 -16.71 -26.41
C PRO A 639 -50.75 -17.85 -25.44
N THR A 640 -49.61 -18.50 -25.70
CA THR A 640 -48.93 -19.36 -24.75
C THR A 640 -47.83 -18.56 -24.05
N ILE A 641 -47.84 -18.53 -22.71
CA ILE A 641 -46.91 -17.73 -21.91
C ILE A 641 -46.27 -18.57 -20.80
N VAL A 642 -45.16 -18.10 -20.24
CA VAL A 642 -44.51 -18.72 -19.08
C VAL A 642 -45.13 -18.14 -17.81
N ALA A 643 -45.94 -18.93 -17.11
CA ALA A 643 -46.70 -18.50 -15.92
C ALA A 643 -47.28 -19.70 -15.15
N ASP A 644 -47.88 -19.45 -13.98
CA ASP A 644 -48.67 -20.44 -13.26
C ASP A 644 -50.11 -20.46 -13.81
N GLY A 645 -50.46 -21.55 -14.48
CA GLY A 645 -51.76 -21.70 -15.14
C GLY A 645 -52.94 -21.74 -14.18
N THR A 646 -52.75 -22.23 -12.96
CA THR A 646 -53.81 -22.32 -11.94
C THR A 646 -54.14 -20.92 -11.41
N GLN A 647 -53.12 -20.11 -11.12
CA GLN A 647 -53.31 -18.73 -10.69
C GLN A 647 -53.95 -17.88 -11.80
N LEU A 648 -53.53 -18.06 -13.05
CA LEU A 648 -54.14 -17.33 -14.17
C LEU A 648 -55.59 -17.76 -14.45
N MET A 649 -55.93 -19.05 -14.31
CA MET A 649 -57.32 -19.51 -14.34
C MET A 649 -58.14 -18.80 -13.24
N GLN A 650 -57.62 -18.70 -12.01
CA GLN A 650 -58.29 -18.01 -10.91
C GLN A 650 -58.46 -16.51 -11.17
N LEU A 651 -57.44 -15.85 -11.76
CA LEU A 651 -57.50 -14.45 -12.19
C LEU A 651 -58.64 -14.24 -13.20
N PHE A 652 -58.72 -15.05 -14.25
CA PHE A 652 -59.79 -14.98 -15.25
C PHE A 652 -61.16 -15.24 -14.62
N GLN A 653 -61.29 -16.26 -13.77
CA GLN A 653 -62.54 -16.60 -13.11
C GLN A 653 -63.06 -15.44 -12.25
N ASN A 654 -62.17 -14.75 -11.52
CA ASN A 654 -62.54 -13.61 -10.69
C ASN A 654 -62.95 -12.39 -11.52
N LEU A 655 -62.18 -12.03 -12.56
CA LEU A 655 -62.47 -10.87 -13.40
C LEU A 655 -63.76 -11.07 -14.22
N ILE A 656 -63.91 -12.22 -14.88
CA ILE A 656 -65.12 -12.55 -15.67
C ILE A 656 -66.32 -12.74 -14.75
N GLY A 657 -66.12 -13.38 -13.59
CA GLY A 657 -67.15 -13.53 -12.58
C GLY A 657 -67.70 -12.19 -12.07
N ASN A 658 -66.84 -11.17 -11.94
CA ASN A 658 -67.22 -9.80 -11.61
C ASN A 658 -67.97 -9.12 -12.77
N ALA A 659 -67.51 -9.27 -14.01
CA ALA A 659 -68.17 -8.73 -15.19
C ALA A 659 -69.61 -9.27 -15.38
N ILE A 660 -69.85 -10.55 -15.08
CA ILE A 660 -71.21 -11.14 -15.09
C ILE A 660 -72.06 -10.62 -13.92
N LYS A 661 -71.41 -10.42 -12.77
CA LYS A 661 -72.07 -10.02 -11.51
C LYS A 661 -72.61 -8.60 -11.58
N PHE A 662 -71.76 -7.64 -11.93
CA PHE A 662 -72.05 -6.20 -11.86
C PHE A 662 -72.68 -5.67 -13.15
N ARG A 663 -73.75 -6.35 -13.59
CA ARG A 663 -74.51 -6.01 -14.81
C ARG A 663 -75.62 -5.00 -14.53
N LYS A 664 -76.06 -4.27 -15.57
CA LYS A 664 -77.25 -3.42 -15.48
C LYS A 664 -78.52 -4.28 -15.43
N PRO A 665 -79.55 -3.92 -14.63
CA PRO A 665 -80.82 -4.63 -14.62
C PRO A 665 -81.47 -4.68 -16.01
N GLY A 666 -81.88 -5.87 -16.46
CA GLY A 666 -82.56 -6.06 -17.75
C GLY A 666 -81.67 -6.02 -19.00
N VAL A 667 -80.35 -5.86 -18.85
CA VAL A 667 -79.39 -5.85 -19.97
C VAL A 667 -78.56 -7.14 -19.93
N THR A 668 -78.40 -7.79 -21.09
CA THR A 668 -77.53 -8.98 -21.22
C THR A 668 -76.06 -8.58 -21.08
N PRO A 669 -75.27 -9.28 -20.24
CA PRO A 669 -73.83 -9.01 -20.11
C PRO A 669 -73.12 -9.27 -21.44
N GLN A 670 -72.36 -8.29 -21.91
CA GLN A 670 -71.45 -8.42 -23.04
C GLN A 670 -70.03 -8.28 -22.52
N ILE A 671 -69.27 -9.37 -22.60
CA ILE A 671 -67.91 -9.43 -22.07
C ILE A 671 -66.97 -9.75 -23.22
N HIS A 672 -65.93 -8.96 -23.38
CA HIS A 672 -64.87 -9.19 -24.35
C HIS A 672 -63.55 -9.36 -23.63
N VAL A 673 -62.87 -10.49 -23.89
CA VAL A 673 -61.53 -10.77 -23.38
C VAL A 673 -60.53 -10.54 -24.51
N GLY A 674 -59.88 -9.38 -24.49
CA GLY A 674 -58.91 -8.96 -25.50
C GLY A 674 -57.47 -9.24 -25.08
N VAL A 675 -56.59 -9.45 -26.06
CA VAL A 675 -55.15 -9.61 -25.83
C VAL A 675 -54.32 -8.82 -26.84
N GLU A 676 -53.28 -8.16 -26.35
CA GLU A 676 -52.36 -7.36 -27.15
C GLU A 676 -50.91 -7.68 -26.77
N ARG A 677 -50.07 -7.90 -27.78
CA ARG A 677 -48.63 -8.07 -27.59
C ARG A 677 -47.95 -6.70 -27.56
N GLN A 678 -47.37 -6.34 -26.41
CA GLN A 678 -46.46 -5.19 -26.30
C GLN A 678 -45.01 -5.65 -26.53
N GLU A 679 -44.00 -4.77 -26.42
CA GLU A 679 -42.59 -5.17 -26.62
C GLU A 679 -42.12 -6.15 -25.52
N GLU A 680 -42.32 -5.81 -24.25
CA GLU A 680 -41.79 -6.58 -23.09
C GLU A 680 -42.84 -7.43 -22.35
N ALA A 681 -44.14 -7.25 -22.63
CA ALA A 681 -45.23 -7.94 -21.95
C ALA A 681 -46.38 -8.33 -22.90
N TRP A 682 -47.25 -9.21 -22.43
CA TRP A 682 -48.61 -9.40 -22.93
C TRP A 682 -49.56 -8.57 -22.09
N GLN A 683 -50.41 -7.78 -22.73
CA GLN A 683 -51.50 -7.05 -22.07
C GLN A 683 -52.82 -7.74 -22.36
N PHE A 684 -53.61 -7.96 -21.32
CA PHE A 684 -54.93 -8.55 -21.39
C PHE A 684 -55.96 -7.52 -20.94
N SER A 685 -57.15 -7.58 -21.52
CA SER A 685 -58.28 -6.72 -21.15
C SER A 685 -59.55 -7.54 -20.99
N ILE A 686 -60.33 -7.26 -19.94
CA ILE A 686 -61.69 -7.79 -19.76
C ILE A 686 -62.62 -6.59 -19.76
N LYS A 687 -63.35 -6.42 -20.87
CA LYS A 687 -64.30 -5.32 -21.07
C LYS A 687 -65.72 -5.80 -20.88
N ASP A 688 -66.49 -5.10 -20.05
CA ASP A 688 -67.91 -5.38 -19.81
C ASP A 688 -68.81 -4.17 -20.15
N ASN A 689 -70.13 -4.41 -20.20
CA ASN A 689 -71.17 -3.39 -20.38
C ASN A 689 -71.98 -3.13 -19.09
N GLY A 690 -71.35 -3.37 -17.93
CA GLY A 690 -71.95 -3.36 -16.60
C GLY A 690 -72.26 -1.98 -16.04
N ILE A 691 -72.46 -1.90 -14.72
CA ILE A 691 -72.84 -0.66 -14.02
C ILE A 691 -71.76 0.42 -14.03
N GLY A 692 -70.51 0.06 -14.32
CA GLY A 692 -69.36 0.95 -14.27
C GLY A 692 -68.92 1.30 -12.84
N ILE A 693 -67.69 1.80 -12.71
CA ILE A 693 -67.04 2.14 -11.44
C ILE A 693 -66.67 3.63 -11.49
N ASP A 694 -66.97 4.36 -10.42
CA ASP A 694 -66.55 5.75 -10.29
C ASP A 694 -65.01 5.82 -10.15
N PRO A 695 -64.30 6.65 -10.96
CA PRO A 695 -62.85 6.81 -10.92
C PRO A 695 -62.24 7.01 -9.54
N GLN A 696 -62.97 7.62 -8.59
CA GLN A 696 -62.48 7.83 -7.22
C GLN A 696 -62.20 6.52 -6.47
N PHE A 697 -62.73 5.39 -6.95
CA PHE A 697 -62.59 4.08 -6.31
C PHE A 697 -61.58 3.15 -6.99
N PHE A 698 -60.93 3.53 -8.08
CA PHE A 698 -60.04 2.65 -8.86
C PHE A 698 -58.89 2.04 -8.04
N GLU A 699 -58.30 2.80 -7.12
CA GLU A 699 -57.26 2.28 -6.22
C GLU A 699 -57.86 1.45 -5.07
N ARG A 700 -59.07 1.81 -4.62
CA ARG A 700 -59.71 1.21 -3.45
C ARG A 700 -60.25 -0.20 -3.72
N ILE A 701 -60.69 -0.48 -4.96
CA ILE A 701 -61.26 -1.80 -5.30
C ILE A 701 -60.27 -2.96 -5.18
N PHE A 702 -58.96 -2.68 -5.18
CA PHE A 702 -57.91 -3.69 -5.01
C PHE A 702 -57.44 -3.87 -3.57
N VAL A 703 -57.98 -3.10 -2.61
CA VAL A 703 -57.64 -3.20 -1.19
C VAL A 703 -58.44 -4.32 -0.53
N ILE A 704 -57.79 -5.09 0.34
CA ILE A 704 -58.39 -6.21 1.09
C ILE A 704 -59.63 -5.73 1.86
N PHE A 705 -60.74 -6.48 1.76
CA PHE A 705 -62.04 -6.23 2.41
C PHE A 705 -62.79 -4.94 2.01
N GLN A 706 -62.41 -4.24 0.93
CA GLN A 706 -63.15 -3.08 0.44
C GLN A 706 -64.30 -3.48 -0.50
N ARG A 707 -65.47 -2.82 -0.36
CA ARG A 707 -66.64 -2.99 -1.23
C ARG A 707 -67.26 -1.65 -1.59
N LEU A 708 -67.80 -1.54 -2.79
CA LEU A 708 -68.50 -0.34 -3.28
C LEU A 708 -70.02 -0.42 -3.18
N HIS A 709 -70.58 -1.62 -3.05
CA HIS A 709 -72.02 -1.87 -2.92
C HIS A 709 -72.33 -2.63 -1.63
N THR A 710 -73.53 -2.39 -1.09
CA THR A 710 -74.04 -3.11 0.09
C THR A 710 -74.30 -4.58 -0.25
N ARG A 711 -74.39 -5.42 0.79
CA ARG A 711 -74.62 -6.87 0.62
C ARG A 711 -75.95 -7.19 -0.03
N ASP A 712 -76.96 -6.37 0.23
CA ASP A 712 -78.31 -6.54 -0.28
C ASP A 712 -78.39 -6.26 -1.79
N GLU A 713 -77.44 -5.49 -2.33
CA GLU A 713 -77.35 -5.19 -3.77
C GLU A 713 -76.55 -6.26 -4.54
N TYR A 714 -75.43 -6.74 -3.99
CA TYR A 714 -74.55 -7.70 -4.68
C TYR A 714 -73.77 -8.65 -3.74
N PRO A 715 -73.85 -9.99 -3.90
CA PRO A 715 -73.20 -10.96 -3.02
C PRO A 715 -71.68 -11.12 -3.29
N GLY A 716 -70.84 -11.20 -2.27
CA GLY A 716 -69.38 -11.45 -2.41
C GLY A 716 -68.63 -11.15 -1.12
N SER A 717 -67.30 -11.35 -1.07
CA SER A 717 -66.46 -11.09 0.11
C SER A 717 -65.74 -9.73 0.08
N GLY A 718 -65.39 -9.23 -1.11
CA GLY A 718 -64.52 -8.05 -1.30
C GLY A 718 -63.05 -8.41 -1.50
N MET A 719 -62.69 -9.69 -1.58
CA MET A 719 -61.30 -10.16 -1.68
C MET A 719 -60.86 -10.46 -3.12
N GLY A 720 -61.81 -10.74 -4.02
CA GLY A 720 -61.51 -11.24 -5.37
C GLY A 720 -60.55 -10.36 -6.18
N LEU A 721 -60.73 -9.03 -6.17
CA LEU A 721 -59.83 -8.12 -6.88
C LEU A 721 -58.48 -7.94 -6.19
N ALA A 722 -58.41 -8.01 -4.86
CA ALA A 722 -57.15 -8.01 -4.13
C ALA A 722 -56.31 -9.28 -4.46
N ILE A 723 -56.99 -10.44 -4.59
CA ILE A 723 -56.36 -11.69 -5.06
C ILE A 723 -55.87 -11.53 -6.51
N CYS A 724 -56.66 -10.92 -7.39
CA CYS A 724 -56.25 -10.65 -8.76
C CYS A 724 -54.97 -9.80 -8.81
N LYS A 725 -54.92 -8.72 -8.03
CA LYS A 725 -53.73 -7.86 -7.92
C LYS A 725 -52.52 -8.63 -7.43
N LYS A 726 -52.68 -9.43 -6.37
CA LYS A 726 -51.59 -10.25 -5.82
C LYS A 726 -51.08 -11.28 -6.83
N ILE A 727 -51.95 -11.96 -7.57
CA ILE A 727 -51.57 -12.91 -8.64
C ILE A 727 -50.74 -12.19 -9.72
N VAL A 728 -51.20 -11.03 -10.18
CA VAL A 728 -50.51 -10.26 -11.23
C VAL A 728 -49.16 -9.74 -10.73
N GLU A 729 -49.07 -9.26 -9.50
CA GLU A 729 -47.82 -8.83 -8.86
C GLU A 729 -46.82 -9.98 -8.69
N CYS A 730 -47.29 -11.17 -8.30
CA CYS A 730 -46.48 -12.39 -8.26
C CYS A 730 -45.90 -12.71 -9.66
N HIS A 731 -46.71 -12.56 -10.72
CA HIS A 731 -46.26 -12.68 -12.11
C HIS A 731 -45.47 -11.47 -12.63
N ARG A 732 -45.10 -10.53 -11.74
CA ARG A 732 -44.33 -9.30 -12.04
C ARG A 732 -45.03 -8.37 -13.05
N GLY A 733 -46.35 -8.45 -13.11
CA GLY A 733 -47.21 -7.61 -13.95
C GLY A 733 -47.81 -6.42 -13.21
N GLN A 734 -48.70 -5.70 -13.89
CA GLN A 734 -49.52 -4.64 -13.32
C GLN A 734 -50.99 -4.88 -13.67
N ILE A 735 -51.92 -4.52 -12.78
CA ILE A 735 -53.37 -4.56 -12.99
C ILE A 735 -53.97 -3.18 -12.73
N TRP A 736 -54.91 -2.75 -13.58
CA TRP A 736 -55.64 -1.49 -13.42
C TRP A 736 -57.03 -1.58 -14.06
N VAL A 737 -57.84 -0.53 -13.90
CA VAL A 737 -59.19 -0.45 -14.46
C VAL A 737 -59.43 0.90 -15.12
N GLU A 738 -60.17 0.89 -16.23
CA GLU A 738 -60.75 2.08 -16.85
C GLU A 738 -62.27 1.88 -16.88
N SER A 739 -63.03 2.84 -16.34
CA SER A 739 -64.47 2.72 -16.24
C SER A 739 -65.14 4.09 -16.09
N ALA A 740 -66.40 4.18 -16.50
CA ALA A 740 -67.27 5.31 -16.21
C ALA A 740 -68.63 4.79 -15.74
N VAL A 741 -69.24 5.51 -14.79
CA VAL A 741 -70.55 5.13 -14.23
C VAL A 741 -71.58 5.03 -15.35
N GLY A 742 -72.21 3.86 -15.47
CA GLY A 742 -73.21 3.58 -16.49
C GLY A 742 -72.67 3.17 -17.85
N GLU A 743 -71.36 3.06 -18.07
CA GLU A 743 -70.76 2.68 -19.36
C GLU A 743 -70.04 1.31 -19.35
N GLY A 744 -69.94 0.67 -18.19
CA GLY A 744 -69.19 -0.59 -18.01
C GLY A 744 -67.75 -0.37 -17.56
N ALA A 745 -67.00 -1.45 -17.36
CA ALA A 745 -65.61 -1.40 -16.94
C ALA A 745 -64.69 -2.21 -17.87
N THR A 746 -63.45 -1.76 -18.01
CA THR A 746 -62.37 -2.52 -18.65
C THR A 746 -61.24 -2.72 -17.66
N PHE A 747 -61.04 -3.97 -17.23
CA PHE A 747 -59.90 -4.35 -16.38
C PHE A 747 -58.74 -4.77 -17.27
N TYR A 748 -57.57 -4.19 -17.03
CA TYR A 748 -56.35 -4.52 -17.75
C TYR A 748 -55.35 -5.18 -16.82
N PHE A 749 -54.60 -6.16 -17.33
CA PHE A 749 -53.41 -6.66 -16.64
C PHE A 749 -52.30 -7.07 -17.60
N THR A 750 -51.05 -7.10 -17.12
CA THR A 750 -49.89 -7.47 -17.92
C THR A 750 -49.15 -8.70 -17.39
N VAL A 751 -48.51 -9.46 -18.28
CA VAL A 751 -47.57 -10.54 -17.93
C VAL A 751 -46.29 -10.45 -18.80
N PRO A 752 -45.08 -10.34 -18.22
CA PRO A 752 -43.82 -10.22 -18.98
C PRO A 752 -43.45 -11.46 -19.80
N VAL A 753 -42.77 -11.29 -20.95
CA VAL A 753 -42.61 -12.35 -21.99
C VAL A 753 -41.42 -13.31 -21.79
N GLY A 754 -40.88 -13.44 -20.58
CA GLY A 754 -39.70 -14.30 -20.37
C GLY A 754 -39.60 -15.04 -19.05
N GLY A 755 -40.53 -14.86 -18.10
CA GLY A 755 -40.43 -15.46 -16.76
C GLY A 755 -39.10 -15.20 -16.02
N ARG A 756 -38.22 -14.30 -16.50
CA ARG A 756 -36.86 -14.07 -15.96
C ARG A 756 -36.52 -12.59 -15.77
N ASP A 757 -35.64 -12.39 -14.79
CA ASP A 757 -35.06 -11.18 -14.22
C ASP A 757 -35.18 -9.86 -14.99
N ARG A 758 -35.83 -8.88 -14.35
CA ARG A 758 -35.26 -7.53 -14.35
C ARG A 758 -33.97 -7.61 -13.53
N SER A 759 -32.86 -7.88 -14.20
CA SER A 759 -31.54 -7.51 -13.70
C SER A 759 -31.62 -6.06 -13.25
N HIS A 760 -31.16 -5.78 -12.03
CA HIS A 760 -30.97 -4.45 -11.46
C HIS A 760 -30.58 -3.39 -12.51
N ALA A 761 -31.56 -2.68 -13.04
CA ALA A 761 -31.36 -1.36 -13.61
C ALA A 761 -31.46 -0.38 -12.44
N SER A 762 -30.31 -0.08 -11.83
CA SER A 762 -30.17 1.04 -10.91
C SER A 762 -30.59 2.32 -11.60
N GLY A 763 -31.38 3.15 -10.91
CA GLY A 763 -31.56 4.55 -11.29
C GLY A 763 -33.01 4.98 -11.24
N ARG A 764 -33.46 5.39 -10.05
CA ARG A 764 -34.51 6.41 -9.93
C ARG A 764 -34.14 7.59 -10.84
N LYS A 765 -34.84 7.72 -11.97
CA LYS A 765 -35.21 9.03 -12.50
C LYS A 765 -36.74 9.08 -12.46
N VAL A 766 -37.24 9.64 -11.36
CA VAL A 766 -38.57 10.27 -11.37
C VAL A 766 -38.42 11.47 -12.28
N GLN A 767 -38.72 11.28 -13.56
CA GLN A 767 -38.79 12.35 -14.53
C GLN A 767 -40.27 12.64 -14.74
N ASN A 768 -40.78 13.56 -13.91
CA ASN A 768 -42.08 14.19 -14.10
C ASN A 768 -42.16 14.77 -15.51
N TYR A 769 -43.01 14.20 -16.35
CA TYR A 769 -43.46 14.84 -17.57
C TYR A 769 -44.94 14.50 -17.83
N PHE A 770 -45.71 15.59 -18.04
CA PHE A 770 -47.11 15.71 -18.50
C PHE A 770 -48.20 15.74 -17.41
N LEU A 771 -49.04 16.77 -17.26
CA LEU A 771 -49.40 17.97 -18.06
C LEU A 771 -49.65 19.18 -17.14
N ASN A 772 -49.20 20.41 -17.39
CA ASN A 772 -49.54 21.40 -18.44
C ASN A 772 -50.92 22.08 -18.28
N ARG A 773 -50.92 23.42 -18.26
CA ARG A 773 -52.05 24.38 -18.40
C ARG A 773 -53.06 24.47 -17.25
N GLY A 774 -52.85 25.51 -16.44
CA GLY A 774 -53.81 26.27 -15.63
C GLY A 774 -53.13 27.59 -15.29
#